data_AF-A0A2H0S8Z4-F1
#
_entry.id   AF-A0A2H0S8Z4-F1
#
_cell.length_a   1.000
_cell.length_b   1.000
_cell.length_c   1.000
_cell.angle_alpha   90.00
_cell.angle_beta   90.00
_cell.angle_gamma   90.00
#
_symmetry.space_group_name_H-M   'P 1'
#
loop_
_entity.id
_entity.type
_entity.pdbx_description
1 polymer ?
#
loop_
_entity_poly.entity_id
_entity_poly.type
_entity_poly.pdbx_seq_one_letter_code
_entity_poly.pdbx_strand_id
1 'polypeptide(L)'
;MIYSNKQIEEWLLKNSNFKLLAKNEHALERECFRIDKNGGIAKTRHPEVLGSPLTNPHISTDFSESQLEFITPVYTSEEGTLKFLNDIHHYTITKLQDENIWPFSPPAKLPKEKDIPLAKYGSSNLAHKKEQYRIGLRARYGAIMQTISGVHYNFSFNNDFWEKMYKKFAQEGQSLQDFKTASYFKIIRNFLEISWLDIYLFGASPAVDTSYEHRGLLYFNRHGKDTYYGKYATSLRMSKYGYCCQDRPVSFSNISEYIRDLRHLTSTPKRKYFKLEGLNDHILQIPNEYYAVIRPKRNHDAESELLNILEEKGVQYIEVRTVDIDPNSPNGVSLEHLRFLHTFMLYCLMKSDREISKKRQHDYSMNQEKVALYGRKPNLQLTKDTQKTTLKSWATQILDEMKVAAEILDKNNTDNRYTKTLTKQYEKVEDPNKTPSAQILNSILQSKKSYLQFGLDLSKEHYKHLKDLKISTDQVKRFEIEAQTSLKVKERMEAISEQTTEGYENLERSTQILIKEALKRGIKVEVLNEKASFIRLRKGRKVEYVKQATKTSKDSYISYLLMEDKQISKIILNENKISVPAGGLYNTIESALEDYEKFEDKKIIIKPNTTNFGIGVSMVLPKDKKSYTDAVKFAFEKDSSVIIEEFIEGTEYRVLVIDGKALAVVERRPANVTGDGKSTISELIESKNTDFKQCKNKWEYPIKVTAIEKAKLKSQNLTLTSVPKKNKVVYLRDNTNVSTGGDAIDHTKTFPSHLKEAAVKAAKSVDATFCGVDMITNGKDYSIIEINFNPALGMHVFPSQGEGQNLAVPVLDALGF
;
A
#
# COMPACT_ATOMS: atom_id res chain seq x y z
N MET A 1 -9.15 31.28 -17.43
CA MET A 1 -9.26 30.38 -18.61
C MET A 1 -7.87 30.00 -19.02
N ILE A 2 -7.57 28.69 -19.09
CA ILE A 2 -6.21 28.22 -19.40
C ILE A 2 -5.94 28.33 -20.93
N TYR A 3 -6.93 28.01 -21.78
CA TYR A 3 -6.87 28.12 -23.26
C TYR A 3 -8.24 27.77 -23.91
N SER A 4 -8.51 28.23 -25.13
CA SER A 4 -9.74 27.95 -25.92
C SER A 4 -9.62 26.69 -26.79
N ASN A 5 -10.75 26.12 -27.23
CA ASN A 5 -10.78 24.90 -28.05
C ASN A 5 -9.92 25.03 -29.31
N LYS A 6 -10.11 26.14 -30.03
CA LYS A 6 -9.40 26.44 -31.28
C LYS A 6 -7.88 26.57 -31.06
N GLN A 7 -7.46 27.10 -29.92
CA GLN A 7 -6.04 27.21 -29.58
C GLN A 7 -5.38 25.84 -29.39
N ILE A 8 -6.05 24.89 -28.72
CA ILE A 8 -5.51 23.52 -28.57
C ILE A 8 -5.48 22.82 -29.92
N GLU A 9 -6.56 22.90 -30.69
CA GLU A 9 -6.67 22.31 -32.02
C GLU A 9 -5.53 22.78 -32.93
N GLU A 10 -5.37 24.09 -33.09
CA GLU A 10 -4.29 24.69 -33.88
C GLU A 10 -2.91 24.25 -33.36
N TRP A 11 -2.72 24.17 -32.04
CA TRP A 11 -1.46 23.75 -31.45
C TRP A 11 -1.15 22.27 -31.69
N LEU A 12 -2.16 21.39 -31.63
CA LEU A 12 -2.02 19.96 -31.92
C LEU A 12 -1.65 19.74 -33.39
N LEU A 13 -2.27 20.49 -34.30
CA LEU A 13 -2.00 20.43 -35.73
C LEU A 13 -0.65 21.05 -36.10
N LYS A 14 -0.24 22.12 -35.41
CA LYS A 14 1.05 22.79 -35.62
C LYS A 14 2.21 21.91 -35.15
N ASN A 15 3.30 21.92 -35.90
CA ASN A 15 4.55 21.19 -35.59
C ASN A 15 4.38 19.69 -35.33
N SER A 16 3.31 19.07 -35.84
CA SER A 16 2.99 17.65 -35.60
C SER A 16 2.90 17.27 -34.12
N ASN A 17 2.44 18.18 -33.25
CA ASN A 17 2.28 17.88 -31.81
C ASN A 17 1.28 16.75 -31.54
N PHE A 18 0.33 16.49 -32.47
CA PHE A 18 -0.55 15.33 -32.41
C PHE A 18 0.20 14.00 -32.22
N LYS A 19 1.46 13.88 -32.66
CA LYS A 19 2.32 12.69 -32.44
C LYS A 19 2.52 12.32 -30.97
N LEU A 20 2.39 13.29 -30.07
CA LEU A 20 2.48 13.05 -28.64
C LEU A 20 1.31 12.15 -28.18
N LEU A 21 0.12 12.31 -28.76
CA LEU A 21 -1.06 11.55 -28.34
C LEU A 21 -0.92 10.03 -28.56
N ALA A 22 -0.01 9.59 -29.43
CA ALA A 22 0.28 8.16 -29.64
C ALA A 22 0.93 7.47 -28.43
N LYS A 23 1.46 8.24 -27.46
CA LYS A 23 2.03 7.73 -26.21
C LYS A 23 1.08 7.87 -25.01
N ASN A 24 -0.20 8.21 -25.24
CA ASN A 24 -1.17 8.26 -24.15
C ASN A 24 -1.27 6.89 -23.49
N GLU A 25 -1.55 6.89 -22.20
CA GLU A 25 -1.49 5.73 -21.34
C GLU A 25 -2.90 5.25 -20.99
N HIS A 26 -3.09 3.94 -21.06
CA HIS A 26 -4.36 3.26 -20.90
C HIS A 26 -4.17 2.10 -19.91
N ALA A 27 -5.12 1.94 -18.99
CA ALA A 27 -5.24 0.77 -18.14
C ALA A 27 -6.72 0.48 -17.84
N LEU A 28 -7.02 -0.77 -17.48
CA LEU A 28 -8.36 -1.23 -17.18
C LEU A 28 -8.40 -1.95 -15.84
N GLU A 29 -9.48 -1.71 -15.12
CA GLU A 29 -9.93 -2.57 -14.01
C GLU A 29 -11.26 -3.19 -14.46
N ARG A 30 -11.41 -4.50 -14.38
CA ARG A 30 -12.65 -5.20 -14.78
C ARG A 30 -13.12 -6.11 -13.66
N GLU A 31 -14.28 -5.79 -13.11
CA GLU A 31 -14.92 -6.57 -12.05
C GLU A 31 -15.86 -7.61 -12.65
N CYS A 32 -16.04 -8.76 -11.98
CA CYS A 32 -17.07 -9.74 -12.32
C CYS A 32 -17.30 -10.77 -11.23
N PHE A 33 -18.48 -11.40 -11.25
CA PHE A 33 -18.76 -12.53 -10.36
C PHE A 33 -18.30 -13.86 -10.95
N ARG A 34 -17.69 -14.68 -10.10
CA ARG A 34 -17.64 -16.14 -10.28
C ARG A 34 -19.03 -16.71 -10.02
N ILE A 35 -19.47 -17.61 -10.88
CA ILE A 35 -20.77 -18.26 -10.82
C ILE A 35 -20.63 -19.78 -10.82
N ASP A 36 -21.54 -20.45 -10.12
CA ASP A 36 -21.68 -21.90 -10.18
C ASP A 36 -22.43 -22.35 -11.44
N LYS A 37 -22.50 -23.67 -11.67
CA LYS A 37 -23.21 -24.29 -12.79
C LYS A 37 -24.71 -23.96 -12.89
N ASN A 38 -25.32 -23.48 -11.80
CA ASN A 38 -26.73 -23.12 -11.72
C ASN A 38 -26.96 -21.59 -11.86
N GLY A 39 -25.89 -20.80 -12.03
CA GLY A 39 -25.95 -19.35 -12.14
C GLY A 39 -26.10 -18.62 -10.80
N GLY A 40 -25.93 -19.31 -9.68
CA GLY A 40 -25.72 -18.65 -8.40
C GLY A 40 -24.31 -18.06 -8.35
N ILE A 41 -24.12 -16.96 -7.62
CA ILE A 41 -22.76 -16.53 -7.28
C ILE A 41 -22.03 -17.65 -6.55
N ALA A 42 -20.74 -17.82 -6.84
CA ALA A 42 -19.91 -18.80 -6.16
C ALA A 42 -19.91 -18.56 -4.64
N LYS A 43 -19.63 -19.62 -3.88
CA LYS A 43 -19.42 -19.52 -2.41
C LYS A 43 -18.06 -20.05 -1.99
N THR A 44 -17.30 -20.57 -2.95
CA THR A 44 -15.93 -21.04 -2.75
C THR A 44 -15.00 -19.85 -2.51
N ARG A 45 -13.86 -20.13 -1.87
CA ARG A 45 -12.81 -19.12 -1.68
C ARG A 45 -12.13 -18.77 -3.00
N HIS A 46 -11.46 -17.63 -3.02
CA HIS A 46 -10.54 -17.26 -4.09
C HIS A 46 -9.54 -18.41 -4.32
N PRO A 47 -9.42 -18.93 -5.56
CA PRO A 47 -8.51 -20.04 -5.84
C PRO A 47 -7.05 -19.67 -5.57
N GLU A 48 -6.36 -20.43 -4.71
CA GLU A 48 -4.96 -20.15 -4.34
C GLU A 48 -4.00 -20.18 -5.54
N VAL A 49 -4.35 -20.94 -6.60
CA VAL A 49 -3.60 -20.97 -7.87
C VAL A 49 -3.57 -19.64 -8.62
N LEU A 50 -4.48 -18.71 -8.29
CA LEU A 50 -4.47 -17.33 -8.79
C LEU A 50 -3.65 -16.39 -7.89
N GLY A 51 -3.15 -16.89 -6.76
CA GLY A 51 -2.34 -16.14 -5.80
C GLY A 51 -3.16 -15.56 -4.65
N SER A 52 -2.65 -14.49 -4.06
CA SER A 52 -3.28 -13.76 -2.97
C SER A 52 -4.00 -12.52 -3.51
N PRO A 53 -5.32 -12.36 -3.31
CA PRO A 53 -6.06 -11.18 -3.77
C PRO A 53 -5.63 -9.89 -3.06
N LEU A 54 -4.86 -9.98 -1.97
CA LEU A 54 -4.32 -8.81 -1.27
C LEU A 54 -3.12 -8.18 -1.99
N THR A 55 -2.32 -9.02 -2.66
CA THR A 55 -0.94 -8.69 -3.07
C THR A 55 -0.64 -9.03 -4.53
N ASN A 56 -1.53 -9.75 -5.21
CA ASN A 56 -1.43 -9.99 -6.64
C ASN A 56 -1.72 -8.68 -7.40
N PRO A 57 -0.84 -8.26 -8.33
CA PRO A 57 -0.99 -6.98 -9.04
C PRO A 57 -2.11 -6.97 -10.09
N HIS A 58 -2.61 -8.14 -10.49
CA HIS A 58 -3.47 -8.29 -11.66
C HIS A 58 -4.79 -9.01 -11.38
N ILE A 59 -4.86 -9.88 -10.38
CA ILE A 59 -6.09 -10.60 -10.00
C ILE A 59 -6.37 -10.35 -8.51
N SER A 60 -7.42 -9.61 -8.23
CA SER A 60 -7.87 -9.27 -6.89
C SER A 60 -9.34 -9.68 -6.71
N THR A 61 -9.90 -9.35 -5.55
CA THR A 61 -11.34 -9.37 -5.29
C THR A 61 -11.78 -7.99 -4.83
N ASP A 62 -12.96 -7.55 -5.27
CA ASP A 62 -13.55 -6.28 -4.84
C ASP A 62 -14.33 -6.47 -3.52
N PHE A 63 -15.65 -6.25 -3.46
CA PHE A 63 -16.42 -6.36 -2.22
C PHE A 63 -16.61 -7.80 -1.75
N SER A 64 -16.99 -8.69 -2.68
CA SER A 64 -17.32 -10.08 -2.39
C SER A 64 -16.16 -11.02 -2.72
N GLU A 65 -16.02 -12.12 -1.97
CA GLU A 65 -15.04 -13.19 -2.25
C GLU A 65 -15.21 -13.79 -3.65
N SER A 66 -16.43 -13.70 -4.18
CA SER A 66 -16.78 -14.19 -5.51
C SER A 66 -16.70 -13.11 -6.59
N GLN A 67 -16.43 -11.86 -6.24
CA GLN A 67 -16.31 -10.76 -7.18
C GLN A 67 -14.84 -10.53 -7.52
N LEU A 68 -14.38 -11.17 -8.59
CA LEU A 68 -13.03 -11.00 -9.14
C LEU A 68 -12.87 -9.59 -9.70
N GLU A 69 -11.67 -9.07 -9.59
CA GLU A 69 -11.24 -7.80 -10.19
C GLU A 69 -9.93 -8.04 -10.96
N PHE A 70 -9.95 -7.76 -12.26
CA PHE A 70 -8.80 -7.86 -13.15
C PHE A 70 -8.19 -6.50 -13.40
N ILE A 71 -6.90 -6.34 -13.15
CA ILE A 71 -6.19 -5.07 -13.24
C ILE A 71 -5.08 -5.18 -14.28
N THR A 72 -5.16 -4.42 -15.36
CA THR A 72 -4.12 -4.40 -16.39
C THR A 72 -2.97 -3.48 -16.00
N PRO A 73 -1.73 -3.76 -16.43
CA PRO A 73 -0.68 -2.76 -16.38
C PRO A 73 -0.99 -1.62 -17.37
N VAL A 74 -0.20 -0.56 -17.29
CA VAL A 74 -0.32 0.60 -18.18
C VAL A 74 0.26 0.26 -19.55
N TYR A 75 -0.50 0.54 -20.61
CA TYR A 75 -0.09 0.40 -22.00
C TYR A 75 -0.28 1.70 -22.77
N THR A 76 0.50 1.88 -23.84
CA THR A 76 0.33 3.01 -24.77
C THR A 76 -0.58 2.68 -25.96
N SER A 77 -1.27 1.54 -25.92
CA SER A 77 -2.20 1.11 -26.97
C SER A 77 -3.41 0.43 -26.36
N GLU A 78 -4.58 0.75 -26.90
CA GLU A 78 -5.84 0.13 -26.49
C GLU A 78 -5.85 -1.38 -26.81
N GLU A 79 -5.26 -1.77 -27.95
CA GLU A 79 -5.12 -3.18 -28.32
C GLU A 79 -4.21 -3.95 -27.36
N GLY A 80 -3.09 -3.36 -26.94
CA GLY A 80 -2.18 -3.96 -25.96
C GLY A 80 -2.87 -4.19 -24.61
N THR A 81 -3.66 -3.19 -24.19
CA THR A 81 -4.46 -3.26 -22.96
C THR A 81 -5.49 -4.38 -23.02
N LEU A 82 -6.26 -4.47 -24.11
CA LEU A 82 -7.25 -5.53 -24.30
C LEU A 82 -6.61 -6.91 -24.47
N LYS A 83 -5.46 -7.00 -25.14
CA LYS A 83 -4.73 -8.25 -25.27
C LYS A 83 -4.34 -8.79 -23.89
N PHE A 84 -3.78 -7.95 -23.03
CA PHE A 84 -3.46 -8.35 -21.66
C PHE A 84 -4.72 -8.77 -20.88
N LEU A 85 -5.81 -8.01 -21.03
CA LEU A 85 -7.09 -8.34 -20.39
C LEU A 85 -7.63 -9.70 -20.87
N ASN A 86 -7.48 -10.03 -22.16
CA ASN A 86 -7.83 -11.35 -22.69
C ASN A 86 -6.92 -12.45 -22.13
N ASP A 87 -5.61 -12.21 -22.09
CA ASP A 87 -4.61 -13.17 -21.59
C ASP A 87 -4.88 -13.53 -20.11
N ILE A 88 -5.19 -12.54 -19.26
CA ILE A 88 -5.51 -12.77 -17.84
C ILE A 88 -6.87 -13.45 -17.63
N HIS A 89 -7.87 -13.13 -18.47
CA HIS A 89 -9.16 -13.83 -18.44
C HIS A 89 -8.98 -15.30 -18.83
N HIS A 90 -8.27 -15.58 -19.92
CA HIS A 90 -7.91 -16.93 -20.34
C HIS A 90 -7.23 -17.69 -19.20
N TYR A 91 -6.16 -17.11 -18.61
CA TYR A 91 -5.46 -17.72 -17.50
C TYR A 91 -6.42 -18.05 -16.35
N THR A 92 -7.27 -17.10 -15.96
CA THR A 92 -8.17 -17.27 -14.83
C THR A 92 -9.21 -18.36 -15.06
N ILE A 93 -9.93 -18.34 -16.19
CA ILE A 93 -11.00 -19.32 -16.44
C ILE A 93 -10.49 -20.76 -16.49
N THR A 94 -9.23 -20.98 -16.89
CA THR A 94 -8.63 -22.33 -16.90
C THR A 94 -8.35 -22.86 -15.49
N LYS A 95 -8.39 -22.00 -14.48
CA LYS A 95 -8.12 -22.32 -13.07
C LYS A 95 -9.38 -22.29 -12.18
N LEU A 96 -10.54 -21.93 -12.72
CA LEU A 96 -11.82 -21.83 -11.98
C LEU A 96 -12.56 -23.16 -11.80
N GLN A 97 -11.97 -24.30 -12.18
CA GLN A 97 -12.58 -25.64 -12.06
C GLN A 97 -13.99 -25.68 -12.70
N ASP A 98 -15.04 -25.91 -11.90
CA ASP A 98 -16.45 -26.01 -12.33
C ASP A 98 -17.20 -24.67 -12.35
N GLU A 99 -16.51 -23.57 -12.01
CA GLU A 99 -17.08 -22.23 -12.01
C GLU A 99 -16.82 -21.49 -13.32
N ASN A 100 -17.59 -20.44 -13.55
CA ASN A 100 -17.42 -19.57 -14.71
C ASN A 100 -17.56 -18.09 -14.31
N ILE A 101 -17.35 -17.20 -15.28
CA ILE A 101 -17.41 -15.75 -15.09
C ILE A 101 -18.76 -15.21 -15.58
N TRP A 102 -19.40 -14.37 -14.77
CA TRP A 102 -20.63 -13.68 -15.14
C TRP A 102 -20.37 -12.57 -16.17
N PRO A 103 -21.18 -12.47 -17.25
CA PRO A 103 -20.92 -11.55 -18.35
C PRO A 103 -21.67 -10.20 -18.23
N PHE A 104 -22.37 -9.92 -17.12
CA PHE A 104 -23.13 -8.68 -16.96
C PHE A 104 -22.69 -7.86 -15.73
N SER A 105 -22.97 -6.55 -15.78
CA SER A 105 -22.78 -5.64 -14.65
C SER A 105 -23.69 -5.93 -13.45
N PRO A 106 -25.02 -6.05 -13.61
CA PRO A 106 -25.87 -6.57 -12.55
C PRO A 106 -25.50 -8.03 -12.25
N PRO A 107 -25.59 -8.45 -10.99
CA PRO A 107 -25.16 -9.77 -10.57
C PRO A 107 -26.04 -10.89 -11.18
N ALA A 108 -25.50 -12.10 -11.13
CA ALA A 108 -26.28 -13.32 -11.34
C ALA A 108 -27.28 -13.53 -10.18
N LYS A 109 -27.80 -14.75 -10.01
CA LYS A 109 -28.73 -15.04 -8.92
C LYS A 109 -28.05 -14.86 -7.55
N LEU A 110 -28.56 -13.93 -6.75
CA LEU A 110 -28.04 -13.65 -5.43
C LEU A 110 -28.67 -14.57 -4.37
N PRO A 111 -27.90 -14.98 -3.34
CA PRO A 111 -28.47 -15.55 -2.13
C PRO A 111 -29.09 -14.43 -1.28
N LYS A 112 -29.62 -14.78 -0.11
CA LYS A 112 -30.02 -13.77 0.88
C LYS A 112 -28.83 -12.88 1.21
N GLU A 113 -29.10 -11.61 1.48
CA GLU A 113 -28.06 -10.59 1.67
C GLU A 113 -26.97 -11.01 2.68
N LYS A 114 -27.36 -11.64 3.80
CA LYS A 114 -26.47 -12.13 4.85
C LYS A 114 -25.50 -13.25 4.39
N ASP A 115 -25.85 -13.95 3.32
CA ASP A 115 -25.10 -15.10 2.80
C ASP A 115 -24.19 -14.72 1.61
N ILE A 116 -24.16 -13.44 1.20
CA ILE A 116 -23.17 -12.92 0.24
C ILE A 116 -21.79 -12.93 0.93
N PRO A 117 -20.80 -13.67 0.41
CA PRO A 117 -19.50 -13.78 1.06
C PRO A 117 -18.70 -12.50 0.89
N LEU A 118 -18.18 -11.94 1.98
CA LEU A 118 -17.23 -10.82 1.94
C LEU A 118 -15.85 -11.30 1.52
N ALA A 119 -15.13 -10.48 0.75
CA ALA A 119 -13.77 -10.79 0.33
C ALA A 119 -12.83 -11.03 1.53
N LYS A 120 -11.95 -12.02 1.38
CA LYS A 120 -10.99 -12.46 2.40
C LYS A 120 -9.56 -12.22 1.93
N TYR A 121 -8.78 -11.56 2.78
CA TYR A 121 -7.42 -11.12 2.44
C TYR A 121 -6.33 -11.76 3.29
N GLY A 122 -6.69 -12.52 4.33
CA GLY A 122 -5.74 -13.16 5.25
C GLY A 122 -5.72 -12.51 6.63
N SER A 123 -4.65 -12.75 7.39
CA SER A 123 -4.53 -12.33 8.79
C SER A 123 -3.64 -11.11 9.02
N SER A 124 -3.16 -10.43 7.96
CA SER A 124 -2.34 -9.23 8.11
C SER A 124 -3.16 -8.03 8.61
N ASN A 125 -2.53 -7.00 9.19
CA ASN A 125 -3.23 -5.78 9.62
C ASN A 125 -3.92 -5.11 8.41
N LEU A 126 -3.24 -5.06 7.26
CA LEU A 126 -3.85 -4.54 6.03
C LEU A 126 -5.05 -5.39 5.58
N ALA A 127 -4.95 -6.72 5.67
CA ALA A 127 -6.06 -7.62 5.38
C ALA A 127 -7.26 -7.32 6.28
N HIS A 128 -7.05 -7.26 7.60
CA HIS A 128 -8.09 -6.93 8.57
C HIS A 128 -8.72 -5.57 8.27
N LYS A 129 -7.92 -4.54 7.97
CA LYS A 129 -8.43 -3.22 7.61
C LYS A 129 -9.30 -3.26 6.34
N LYS A 130 -8.90 -4.00 5.31
CA LYS A 130 -9.69 -4.20 4.08
C LYS A 130 -10.99 -4.98 4.33
N GLU A 131 -10.97 -5.97 5.23
CA GLU A 131 -12.15 -6.73 5.63
C GLU A 131 -13.11 -5.87 6.47
N GLN A 132 -12.61 -5.13 7.46
CA GLN A 132 -13.38 -4.20 8.29
C GLN A 132 -14.04 -3.10 7.47
N TYR A 133 -13.35 -2.57 6.47
CA TYR A 133 -13.94 -1.63 5.52
C TYR A 133 -15.19 -2.19 4.82
N ARG A 134 -15.12 -3.45 4.36
CA ARG A 134 -16.23 -4.15 3.67
C ARG A 134 -17.36 -4.50 4.61
N ILE A 135 -17.07 -4.88 5.85
CA ILE A 135 -18.07 -5.04 6.92
C ILE A 135 -18.82 -3.71 7.10
N GLY A 136 -18.10 -2.59 7.15
CA GLY A 136 -18.70 -1.26 7.22
C GLY A 136 -19.56 -0.91 6.00
N LEU A 137 -19.11 -1.21 4.77
CA LEU A 137 -19.92 -1.00 3.56
C LEU A 137 -21.23 -1.79 3.61
N ARG A 138 -21.16 -3.06 4.03
CA ARG A 138 -22.34 -3.92 4.21
C ARG A 138 -23.30 -3.33 5.24
N ALA A 139 -22.80 -2.91 6.41
CA ALA A 139 -23.65 -2.36 7.46
C ALA A 139 -24.30 -1.03 7.05
N ARG A 140 -23.62 -0.21 6.24
CA ARG A 140 -24.09 1.13 5.82
C ARG A 140 -25.07 1.10 4.65
N TYR A 141 -24.80 0.26 3.65
CA TYR A 141 -25.49 0.28 2.35
C TYR A 141 -26.17 -1.05 1.97
N GLY A 142 -25.88 -2.11 2.70
CA GLY A 142 -26.27 -3.48 2.37
C GLY A 142 -25.32 -4.13 1.36
N ALA A 143 -25.28 -5.47 1.37
CA ALA A 143 -24.41 -6.23 0.47
C ALA A 143 -24.91 -6.27 -0.98
N ILE A 144 -26.23 -6.20 -1.22
CA ILE A 144 -26.82 -6.32 -2.56
C ILE A 144 -26.28 -5.24 -3.50
N MET A 145 -26.26 -3.97 -3.09
CA MET A 145 -25.77 -2.87 -3.91
C MET A 145 -24.31 -3.07 -4.33
N GLN A 146 -23.50 -3.67 -3.45
CA GLN A 146 -22.07 -3.91 -3.66
C GLN A 146 -21.78 -5.05 -4.64
N THR A 147 -22.79 -5.83 -5.05
CA THR A 147 -22.65 -6.91 -6.03
C THR A 147 -22.74 -6.47 -7.48
N ILE A 148 -22.79 -5.16 -7.73
CA ILE A 148 -22.73 -4.64 -9.09
C ILE A 148 -21.27 -4.55 -9.51
N SER A 149 -20.97 -5.08 -10.68
CA SER A 149 -19.64 -5.05 -11.28
C SER A 149 -19.58 -4.06 -12.45
N GLY A 150 -18.42 -3.47 -12.69
CA GLY A 150 -18.18 -2.60 -13.83
C GLY A 150 -16.78 -2.75 -14.43
N VAL A 151 -16.49 -1.86 -15.38
CA VAL A 151 -15.13 -1.64 -15.87
C VAL A 151 -14.72 -0.21 -15.48
N HIS A 152 -13.49 -0.04 -15.03
CA HIS A 152 -12.88 1.27 -14.86
C HIS A 152 -11.83 1.47 -15.95
N TYR A 153 -11.92 2.61 -16.63
CA TYR A 153 -10.97 3.02 -17.65
C TYR A 153 -10.04 4.10 -17.08
N ASN A 154 -8.79 3.72 -16.86
CA ASN A 154 -7.73 4.57 -16.36
C ASN A 154 -6.98 5.18 -17.53
N PHE A 155 -6.91 6.52 -17.58
CA PHE A 155 -6.32 7.26 -18.69
C PHE A 155 -5.40 8.40 -18.23
N SER A 156 -4.23 8.50 -18.85
CA SER A 156 -3.34 9.66 -18.73
C SER A 156 -2.83 10.11 -20.09
N PHE A 157 -2.76 11.43 -20.28
CA PHE A 157 -1.91 11.99 -21.32
C PHE A 157 -0.44 11.84 -20.89
N ASN A 158 0.43 11.55 -21.86
CA ASN A 158 1.85 11.34 -21.59
C ASN A 158 2.53 12.60 -21.00
N ASN A 159 3.69 12.46 -20.35
CA ASN A 159 4.36 13.60 -19.72
C ASN A 159 4.96 14.60 -20.74
N ASP A 160 5.53 14.15 -21.86
CA ASP A 160 6.03 15.02 -22.96
C ASP A 160 4.92 15.94 -23.50
N PHE A 161 3.67 15.44 -23.54
CA PHE A 161 2.48 16.19 -23.94
C PHE A 161 2.22 17.32 -22.97
N TRP A 162 2.23 17.04 -21.66
CA TRP A 162 2.03 18.05 -20.64
C TRP A 162 3.14 19.09 -20.63
N GLU A 163 4.40 18.70 -20.77
CA GLU A 163 5.53 19.63 -20.82
C GLU A 163 5.42 20.61 -21.99
N LYS A 164 5.05 20.12 -23.18
CA LYS A 164 4.89 20.97 -24.36
C LYS A 164 3.64 21.84 -24.30
N MET A 165 2.54 21.33 -23.75
CA MET A 165 1.33 22.12 -23.47
C MET A 165 1.65 23.25 -22.49
N TYR A 166 2.34 22.93 -21.39
CA TYR A 166 2.75 23.88 -20.36
C TYR A 166 3.58 25.02 -20.95
N LYS A 167 4.62 24.71 -21.74
CA LYS A 167 5.47 25.73 -22.40
C LYS A 167 4.68 26.69 -23.28
N LYS A 168 3.54 26.28 -23.82
CA LYS A 168 2.72 27.11 -24.72
C LYS A 168 1.64 27.89 -23.99
N PHE A 169 1.05 27.31 -22.96
CA PHE A 169 -0.23 27.74 -22.41
C PHE A 169 -0.24 28.05 -20.91
N ALA A 170 0.83 27.71 -20.19
CA ALA A 170 0.90 28.02 -18.77
C ALA A 170 0.98 29.53 -18.55
N GLN A 171 0.36 29.96 -17.46
CA GLN A 171 0.43 31.35 -17.02
C GLN A 171 1.77 31.61 -16.31
N GLU A 172 2.22 32.86 -16.29
CA GLU A 172 3.44 33.24 -15.60
C GLU A 172 3.34 32.89 -14.10
N GLY A 173 4.37 32.23 -13.57
CA GLY A 173 4.41 31.75 -12.18
C GLY A 173 3.66 30.45 -11.88
N GLN A 174 2.91 29.88 -12.85
CA GLN A 174 2.23 28.59 -12.65
C GLN A 174 3.23 27.43 -12.76
N SER A 175 3.16 26.44 -11.85
CA SER A 175 3.99 25.23 -11.95
C SER A 175 3.42 24.23 -12.98
N LEU A 176 4.27 23.35 -13.53
CA LEU A 176 3.83 22.27 -14.42
C LEU A 176 2.78 21.36 -13.73
N GLN A 177 2.97 21.11 -12.43
CA GLN A 177 2.06 20.32 -11.62
C GLN A 177 0.66 20.95 -11.52
N ASP A 178 0.60 22.25 -11.25
CA ASP A 178 -0.67 22.98 -11.13
C ASP A 178 -1.38 23.07 -12.48
N PHE A 179 -0.62 23.30 -13.55
CA PHE A 179 -1.14 23.31 -14.91
C PHE A 179 -1.75 21.95 -15.30
N LYS A 180 -1.03 20.86 -15.05
CA LYS A 180 -1.50 19.48 -15.32
C LYS A 180 -2.74 19.16 -14.50
N THR A 181 -2.73 19.49 -13.21
CA THR A 181 -3.86 19.27 -12.30
C THR A 181 -5.09 20.05 -12.74
N ALA A 182 -4.94 21.35 -13.04
CA ALA A 182 -6.06 22.18 -13.51
C ALA A 182 -6.62 21.69 -14.85
N SER A 183 -5.76 21.18 -15.75
CA SER A 183 -6.16 20.59 -17.02
C SER A 183 -6.95 19.28 -16.83
N TYR A 184 -6.57 18.41 -15.88
CA TYR A 184 -7.37 17.24 -15.54
C TYR A 184 -8.71 17.59 -14.91
N PHE A 185 -8.76 18.59 -14.05
CA PHE A 185 -10.03 19.07 -13.49
C PHE A 185 -10.95 19.67 -14.56
N LYS A 186 -10.39 20.33 -15.60
CA LYS A 186 -11.15 20.72 -16.80
C LYS A 186 -11.75 19.51 -17.50
N ILE A 187 -10.95 18.46 -17.73
CA ILE A 187 -11.44 17.20 -18.34
C ILE A 187 -12.57 16.60 -17.49
N ILE A 188 -12.39 16.53 -16.17
CA ILE A 188 -13.39 16.00 -15.23
C ILE A 188 -14.70 16.79 -15.30
N ARG A 189 -14.66 18.13 -15.24
CA ARG A 189 -15.87 18.96 -15.34
C ARG A 189 -16.62 18.75 -16.65
N ASN A 190 -15.88 18.78 -17.76
CA ASN A 190 -16.45 18.54 -19.07
C ASN A 190 -17.01 17.12 -19.18
N PHE A 191 -16.34 16.11 -18.62
CA PHE A 191 -16.86 14.76 -18.60
C PHE A 191 -18.14 14.64 -17.76
N LEU A 192 -18.21 15.29 -16.58
CA LEU A 192 -19.42 15.27 -15.75
C LEU A 192 -20.65 15.80 -16.49
N GLU A 193 -20.51 16.88 -17.26
CA GLU A 193 -21.58 17.52 -18.06
C GLU A 193 -22.22 16.53 -19.06
N ILE A 194 -21.40 15.70 -19.72
CA ILE A 194 -21.80 14.90 -20.88
C ILE A 194 -21.55 13.39 -20.74
N SER A 195 -21.17 12.92 -19.56
CA SER A 195 -20.99 11.50 -19.23
C SER A 195 -22.22 10.63 -19.52
N TRP A 196 -23.42 11.23 -19.54
CA TRP A 196 -24.64 10.56 -19.96
C TRP A 196 -24.57 10.02 -21.40
N LEU A 197 -23.72 10.59 -22.27
CA LEU A 197 -23.53 10.11 -23.64
C LEU A 197 -22.88 8.72 -23.66
N ASP A 198 -21.89 8.47 -22.80
CA ASP A 198 -21.27 7.15 -22.64
C ASP A 198 -22.29 6.12 -22.15
N ILE A 199 -23.08 6.50 -21.13
CA ILE A 199 -24.16 5.68 -20.56
C ILE A 199 -25.23 5.34 -21.61
N TYR A 200 -25.50 6.26 -22.55
CA TYR A 200 -26.44 6.02 -23.65
C TYR A 200 -25.88 5.06 -24.70
N LEU A 201 -24.66 5.33 -25.19
CA LEU A 201 -24.06 4.63 -26.32
C LEU A 201 -23.59 3.22 -25.99
N PHE A 202 -23.13 3.01 -24.76
CA PHE A 202 -22.47 1.76 -24.32
C PHE A 202 -23.15 1.11 -23.12
N GLY A 203 -24.19 1.71 -22.53
CA GLY A 203 -24.95 1.09 -21.44
C GLY A 203 -25.44 -0.30 -21.84
N ALA A 204 -25.20 -1.28 -20.96
CA ALA A 204 -25.38 -2.70 -21.26
C ALA A 204 -26.09 -3.47 -20.13
N SER A 205 -26.77 -2.75 -19.23
CA SER A 205 -27.46 -3.34 -18.08
C SER A 205 -28.96 -3.00 -18.04
N PRO A 206 -29.78 -3.36 -19.05
CA PRO A 206 -31.20 -3.03 -19.10
C PRO A 206 -32.11 -3.91 -18.22
N ALA A 207 -31.58 -5.04 -17.73
CA ALA A 207 -32.34 -6.07 -17.02
C ALA A 207 -31.52 -6.63 -15.83
N VAL A 208 -32.23 -7.24 -14.88
CA VAL A 208 -31.65 -7.86 -13.68
C VAL A 208 -32.53 -9.01 -13.20
N ASP A 209 -31.92 -9.96 -12.48
CA ASP A 209 -32.63 -11.05 -11.81
C ASP A 209 -33.51 -10.55 -10.65
N THR A 210 -34.63 -11.21 -10.40
CA THR A 210 -35.54 -10.84 -9.29
C THR A 210 -34.96 -11.02 -7.89
N SER A 211 -33.89 -11.81 -7.73
CA SER A 211 -33.12 -11.92 -6.47
C SER A 211 -32.37 -10.64 -6.11
N TYR A 212 -32.22 -9.70 -7.03
CA TYR A 212 -31.75 -8.35 -6.72
C TYR A 212 -32.89 -7.57 -6.04
N GLU A 213 -33.05 -7.80 -4.73
CA GLU A 213 -34.16 -7.31 -3.90
C GLU A 213 -34.10 -5.78 -3.67
N HIS A 214 -34.42 -5.00 -4.70
CA HIS A 214 -34.56 -3.55 -4.61
C HIS A 214 -36.03 -3.14 -4.77
N ARG A 215 -36.61 -2.51 -3.73
CA ARG A 215 -38.05 -2.16 -3.66
C ARG A 215 -38.60 -1.46 -4.91
N GLY A 216 -37.82 -0.56 -5.52
CA GLY A 216 -38.23 0.18 -6.71
C GLY A 216 -38.35 -0.65 -8.01
N LEU A 217 -37.74 -1.83 -8.07
CA LEU A 217 -37.80 -2.70 -9.25
C LEU A 217 -39.15 -3.43 -9.38
N LEU A 218 -39.97 -3.46 -8.32
CA LEU A 218 -41.32 -4.03 -8.37
C LEU A 218 -42.22 -3.36 -9.41
N TYR A 219 -41.92 -2.12 -9.79
CA TYR A 219 -42.66 -1.34 -10.79
C TYR A 219 -42.09 -1.48 -12.21
N PHE A 220 -41.04 -2.29 -12.40
CA PHE A 220 -40.48 -2.55 -13.72
C PHE A 220 -41.27 -3.60 -14.47
N ASN A 221 -41.05 -3.66 -15.79
CA ASN A 221 -41.59 -4.73 -16.60
C ASN A 221 -40.97 -6.07 -16.16
N ARG A 222 -41.76 -7.14 -16.25
CA ARG A 222 -41.30 -8.50 -15.95
C ARG A 222 -41.22 -9.32 -17.21
N HIS A 223 -40.17 -10.13 -17.31
CA HIS A 223 -40.06 -11.19 -18.28
C HIS A 223 -40.05 -12.53 -17.53
N GLY A 224 -41.12 -13.31 -17.66
CA GLY A 224 -41.31 -14.51 -16.85
C GLY A 224 -41.41 -14.21 -15.35
N LYS A 225 -40.99 -15.18 -14.52
CA LYS A 225 -41.03 -15.07 -13.06
C LYS A 225 -39.77 -14.44 -12.46
N ASP A 226 -38.65 -14.46 -13.17
CA ASP A 226 -37.33 -14.24 -12.54
C ASP A 226 -36.55 -13.05 -13.12
N THR A 227 -37.16 -12.20 -13.96
CA THR A 227 -36.45 -11.07 -14.60
C THR A 227 -37.24 -9.78 -14.53
N TYR A 228 -36.58 -8.72 -14.03
CA TYR A 228 -37.02 -7.33 -14.14
C TYR A 228 -36.26 -6.63 -15.26
N TYR A 229 -36.92 -5.76 -16.02
CA TYR A 229 -36.26 -4.95 -17.03
C TYR A 229 -36.90 -3.59 -17.21
N GLY A 230 -36.09 -2.61 -17.60
CA GLY A 230 -36.55 -1.28 -18.01
C GLY A 230 -36.75 -1.21 -19.52
N LYS A 231 -37.99 -0.98 -19.98
CA LYS A 231 -38.33 -0.91 -21.42
C LYS A 231 -37.39 -0.01 -22.23
N TYR A 232 -37.01 1.13 -21.66
CA TYR A 232 -36.14 2.13 -22.29
C TYR A 232 -34.80 2.35 -21.55
N ALA A 233 -34.51 1.52 -20.55
CA ALA A 233 -33.28 1.65 -19.76
C ALA A 233 -32.05 1.31 -20.59
N THR A 234 -30.95 2.03 -20.32
CA THR A 234 -29.64 1.74 -20.90
C THR A 234 -28.73 1.06 -19.87
N SER A 235 -28.60 1.64 -18.68
CA SER A 235 -27.75 1.13 -17.61
C SER A 235 -28.44 1.23 -16.25
N LEU A 236 -28.93 0.10 -15.72
CA LEU A 236 -29.43 0.05 -14.35
C LEU A 236 -28.31 0.24 -13.33
N ARG A 237 -27.07 -0.17 -13.66
CA ARG A 237 -25.87 0.05 -12.84
C ARG A 237 -25.63 1.54 -12.55
N MET A 238 -25.83 2.41 -13.54
CA MET A 238 -25.63 3.86 -13.41
C MET A 238 -26.87 4.61 -12.91
N SER A 239 -27.94 3.90 -12.51
CA SER A 239 -29.15 4.48 -11.96
C SER A 239 -29.17 4.44 -10.43
N LYS A 240 -30.20 5.04 -9.81
CA LYS A 240 -30.45 4.92 -8.37
C LYS A 240 -30.68 3.48 -7.87
N TYR A 241 -30.97 2.53 -8.77
CA TYR A 241 -31.11 1.11 -8.44
C TYR A 241 -29.77 0.37 -8.46
N GLY A 242 -28.77 1.02 -9.03
CA GLY A 242 -27.42 0.51 -9.15
C GLY A 242 -26.52 0.98 -8.01
N TYR A 243 -25.26 1.25 -8.35
CA TYR A 243 -24.28 1.76 -7.41
C TYR A 243 -24.29 3.30 -7.50
N CYS A 244 -25.04 3.96 -6.62
CA CYS A 244 -25.16 5.43 -6.63
C CYS A 244 -24.77 6.03 -5.28
N CYS A 245 -24.04 7.14 -5.30
CA CYS A 245 -23.72 7.88 -4.09
C CYS A 245 -24.99 8.56 -3.56
N GLN A 246 -25.35 8.31 -2.31
CA GLN A 246 -26.33 9.15 -1.61
C GLN A 246 -25.82 10.59 -1.59
N ASP A 247 -26.68 11.54 -1.93
CA ASP A 247 -26.46 12.99 -2.08
C ASP A 247 -25.37 13.56 -1.14
N ARG A 248 -24.11 13.51 -1.60
CA ARG A 248 -22.91 13.98 -0.90
C ARG A 248 -22.17 14.94 -1.81
N PRO A 249 -22.33 16.26 -1.63
CA PRO A 249 -21.77 17.23 -2.55
C PRO A 249 -20.25 17.34 -2.33
N VAL A 250 -19.47 16.73 -3.23
CA VAL A 250 -18.03 16.99 -3.39
C VAL A 250 -17.84 17.86 -4.63
N SER A 251 -17.16 19.01 -4.46
CA SER A 251 -16.86 19.92 -5.56
C SER A 251 -15.80 19.35 -6.51
N PHE A 252 -16.05 19.46 -7.82
CA PHE A 252 -15.06 19.22 -8.87
C PHE A 252 -14.58 20.53 -9.53
N SER A 253 -14.74 21.67 -8.85
CA SER A 253 -14.27 22.97 -9.36
C SER A 253 -12.75 23.04 -9.43
N ASN A 254 -12.06 22.59 -8.39
CA ASN A 254 -10.60 22.54 -8.32
C ASN A 254 -10.13 21.50 -7.30
N ILE A 255 -8.84 21.21 -7.29
CA ILE A 255 -8.24 20.20 -6.41
C ILE A 255 -8.40 20.54 -4.92
N SER A 256 -8.25 21.82 -4.55
CA SER A 256 -8.32 22.25 -3.15
C SER A 256 -9.72 22.04 -2.57
N GLU A 257 -10.78 22.41 -3.30
CA GLU A 257 -12.16 22.15 -2.89
C GLU A 257 -12.48 20.66 -2.85
N TYR A 258 -12.03 19.89 -3.84
CA TYR A 258 -12.22 18.44 -3.88
C TYR A 258 -11.63 17.75 -2.64
N ILE A 259 -10.37 18.09 -2.31
CA ILE A 259 -9.67 17.54 -1.13
C ILE A 259 -10.32 18.01 0.16
N ARG A 260 -10.67 19.31 0.26
CA ARG A 260 -11.36 19.87 1.45
C ARG A 260 -12.66 19.13 1.72
N ASP A 261 -13.50 18.95 0.70
CA ASP A 261 -14.81 18.32 0.85
C ASP A 261 -14.66 16.84 1.23
N LEU A 262 -13.73 16.10 0.62
CA LEU A 262 -13.45 14.72 1.01
C LEU A 262 -12.90 14.59 2.43
N ARG A 263 -11.94 15.45 2.83
CA ARG A 263 -11.41 15.49 4.20
C ARG A 263 -12.52 15.75 5.20
N HIS A 264 -13.44 16.66 4.90
CA HIS A 264 -14.60 16.92 5.73
C HIS A 264 -15.49 15.67 5.87
N LEU A 265 -15.79 14.98 4.77
CA LEU A 265 -16.63 13.78 4.79
C LEU A 265 -15.96 12.60 5.53
N THR A 266 -14.62 12.49 5.49
CA THR A 266 -13.86 11.46 6.20
C THR A 266 -13.51 11.82 7.64
N SER A 267 -13.87 13.01 8.13
CA SER A 267 -13.64 13.46 9.52
C SER A 267 -14.91 13.84 10.27
N THR A 268 -16.08 13.80 9.62
CA THR A 268 -17.35 14.19 10.23
C THR A 268 -18.13 12.96 10.67
N PRO A 269 -18.33 12.73 11.99
CA PRO A 269 -19.17 11.64 12.51
C PRO A 269 -20.62 11.77 12.04
N LYS A 270 -21.25 10.64 11.70
CA LYS A 270 -22.68 10.58 11.33
C LYS A 270 -23.42 9.71 12.33
N ARG A 271 -24.37 10.30 13.07
CA ARG A 271 -25.15 9.63 14.13
C ARG A 271 -25.75 8.27 13.73
N LYS A 272 -26.15 8.09 12.46
CA LYS A 272 -26.68 6.82 11.92
C LYS A 272 -25.66 5.67 12.02
N TYR A 273 -24.36 5.96 12.06
CA TYR A 273 -23.29 4.97 11.99
C TYR A 273 -22.62 4.65 13.34
N PHE A 274 -23.00 5.32 14.44
CA PHE A 274 -22.37 5.13 15.76
C PHE A 274 -22.48 3.70 16.32
N LYS A 275 -23.49 2.94 15.86
CA LYS A 275 -23.74 1.56 16.28
C LYS A 275 -23.43 0.53 15.20
N LEU A 276 -22.90 0.97 14.06
CA LEU A 276 -22.57 0.09 12.95
C LEU A 276 -21.09 -0.29 13.04
N GLU A 277 -20.78 -1.52 12.67
CA GLU A 277 -19.41 -1.97 12.49
C GLU A 277 -18.77 -1.28 11.26
N GLY A 278 -17.44 -1.21 11.24
CA GLY A 278 -16.66 -0.55 10.19
C GLY A 278 -15.38 0.08 10.73
N LEU A 279 -14.66 0.82 9.89
CA LEU A 279 -13.41 1.48 10.28
C LEU A 279 -13.62 2.69 11.22
N ASN A 280 -14.74 3.39 11.07
CA ASN A 280 -15.13 4.54 11.89
C ASN A 280 -16.63 4.83 11.71
N ASP A 281 -17.13 5.85 12.40
CA ASP A 281 -18.51 6.31 12.34
C ASP A 281 -18.71 7.60 11.51
N HIS A 282 -17.70 7.97 10.72
CA HIS A 282 -17.74 9.16 9.85
C HIS A 282 -18.61 8.96 8.62
N ILE A 283 -19.00 10.06 7.94
CA ILE A 283 -19.83 10.02 6.73
C ILE A 283 -19.22 9.07 5.69
N LEU A 284 -17.90 9.13 5.49
CA LEU A 284 -17.11 8.16 4.72
C LEU A 284 -16.07 7.50 5.63
N GLN A 285 -15.90 6.18 5.55
CA GLN A 285 -14.82 5.47 6.26
C GLN A 285 -13.45 5.92 5.76
N ILE A 286 -13.31 5.96 4.43
CA ILE A 286 -12.11 6.33 3.70
C ILE A 286 -12.52 7.05 2.41
N PRO A 287 -11.61 7.81 1.76
CA PRO A 287 -11.93 8.52 0.51
C PRO A 287 -12.48 7.61 -0.60
N ASN A 288 -12.04 6.35 -0.66
CA ASN A 288 -12.46 5.37 -1.68
C ASN A 288 -13.97 5.05 -1.64
N GLU A 289 -14.64 5.28 -0.49
CA GLU A 289 -16.08 5.09 -0.31
C GLU A 289 -16.89 6.14 -1.11
N TYR A 290 -16.30 7.28 -1.49
CA TYR A 290 -16.99 8.30 -2.27
C TYR A 290 -17.14 7.86 -3.73
N TYR A 291 -18.32 7.40 -4.10
CA TYR A 291 -18.62 7.00 -5.47
C TYR A 291 -18.80 8.21 -6.39
N ALA A 292 -18.05 8.21 -7.49
CA ALA A 292 -18.13 9.21 -8.55
C ALA A 292 -17.95 8.53 -9.91
N VAL A 293 -18.55 9.11 -10.95
CA VAL A 293 -18.47 8.59 -12.33
C VAL A 293 -17.08 8.78 -12.96
N ILE A 294 -16.28 9.70 -12.42
CA ILE A 294 -14.88 9.93 -12.77
C ILE A 294 -14.11 10.39 -11.53
N ARG A 295 -12.85 9.95 -11.36
CA ARG A 295 -12.01 10.30 -10.21
C ARG A 295 -10.62 10.77 -10.63
N PRO A 296 -10.07 11.84 -9.99
CA PRO A 296 -8.66 12.17 -10.10
C PRO A 296 -7.83 11.16 -9.29
N LYS A 297 -6.73 10.66 -9.87
CA LYS A 297 -5.93 9.59 -9.25
C LYS A 297 -4.43 9.85 -9.38
N ARG A 298 -3.70 9.20 -8.48
CA ARG A 298 -2.24 9.14 -8.43
C ARG A 298 -1.78 7.87 -7.72
N ASN A 299 -0.63 7.33 -8.13
CA ASN A 299 0.00 6.20 -7.48
C ASN A 299 0.43 6.57 -6.05
N HIS A 300 0.17 5.67 -5.11
CA HIS A 300 0.42 5.84 -3.68
C HIS A 300 0.63 4.47 -3.02
N ASP A 301 1.36 4.44 -1.91
CA ASP A 301 1.66 3.19 -1.19
C ASP A 301 0.53 2.79 -0.24
N ALA A 302 -0.22 3.75 0.30
CA ALA A 302 -1.34 3.51 1.20
C ALA A 302 -2.58 4.38 0.90
N GLU A 303 -3.79 3.79 0.91
CA GLU A 303 -5.04 4.48 0.56
C GLU A 303 -5.32 5.72 1.45
N SER A 304 -4.84 5.70 2.70
CA SER A 304 -4.96 6.84 3.63
C SER A 304 -4.16 8.08 3.19
N GLU A 305 -3.17 7.91 2.33
CA GLU A 305 -2.30 9.00 1.85
C GLU A 305 -2.80 9.63 0.55
N LEU A 306 -3.85 9.07 -0.08
CA LEU A 306 -4.33 9.52 -1.39
C LEU A 306 -4.58 11.04 -1.43
N LEU A 307 -5.28 11.58 -0.42
CA LEU A 307 -5.58 13.01 -0.38
C LEU A 307 -4.33 13.87 -0.18
N ASN A 308 -3.38 13.43 0.63
CA ASN A 308 -2.13 14.15 0.89
C ASN A 308 -1.24 14.14 -0.36
N ILE A 309 -1.11 12.99 -1.03
CA ILE A 309 -0.32 12.86 -2.26
C ILE A 309 -0.95 13.67 -3.41
N LEU A 310 -2.27 13.72 -3.50
CA LEU A 310 -2.96 14.59 -4.47
C LEU A 310 -2.69 16.06 -4.18
N GLU A 311 -2.70 16.49 -2.92
CA GLU A 311 -2.39 17.87 -2.52
C GLU A 311 -0.93 18.23 -2.84
N GLU A 312 0.01 17.37 -2.45
CA GLU A 312 1.45 17.64 -2.57
C GLU A 312 1.95 17.54 -4.01
N LYS A 313 1.47 16.54 -4.77
CA LYS A 313 2.04 16.21 -6.08
C LYS A 313 1.07 16.45 -7.24
N GLY A 314 -0.22 16.67 -6.99
CA GLY A 314 -1.23 16.88 -8.03
C GLY A 314 -1.69 15.60 -8.74
N VAL A 315 -2.55 15.75 -9.75
CA VAL A 315 -3.19 14.62 -10.46
C VAL A 315 -2.25 13.99 -11.48
N GLN A 316 -2.17 12.65 -11.50
CA GLN A 316 -1.37 11.90 -12.47
C GLN A 316 -2.21 11.41 -13.65
N TYR A 317 -3.36 10.78 -13.35
CA TYR A 317 -4.29 10.20 -14.32
C TYR A 317 -5.74 10.34 -13.81
N ILE A 318 -6.70 10.00 -14.66
CA ILE A 318 -8.13 9.98 -14.34
C ILE A 318 -8.69 8.57 -14.50
N GLU A 319 -9.63 8.20 -13.64
CA GLU A 319 -10.32 6.92 -13.62
C GLU A 319 -11.79 7.14 -14.00
N VAL A 320 -12.20 6.69 -15.19
CA VAL A 320 -13.59 6.73 -15.68
C VAL A 320 -14.32 5.47 -15.23
N ARG A 321 -15.47 5.63 -14.57
CA ARG A 321 -16.21 4.53 -13.92
C ARG A 321 -17.61 4.33 -14.49
N THR A 322 -17.93 4.95 -15.62
CA THR A 322 -19.25 4.86 -16.29
C THR A 322 -19.46 3.56 -17.08
N VAL A 323 -18.39 2.78 -17.31
CA VAL A 323 -18.41 1.64 -18.22
C VAL A 323 -19.09 0.42 -17.59
N ASP A 324 -20.21 0.01 -18.19
CA ASP A 324 -20.84 -1.27 -17.91
C ASP A 324 -20.02 -2.40 -18.56
N ILE A 325 -20.13 -3.61 -18.02
CA ILE A 325 -19.59 -4.82 -18.66
C ILE A 325 -20.39 -5.06 -19.94
N ASP A 326 -19.69 -5.07 -21.09
CA ASP A 326 -20.25 -5.38 -22.42
C ASP A 326 -20.42 -6.90 -22.59
N PRO A 327 -21.65 -7.44 -22.59
CA PRO A 327 -21.90 -8.86 -22.70
C PRO A 327 -21.61 -9.41 -24.10
N ASN A 328 -21.44 -8.57 -25.13
CA ASN A 328 -21.03 -9.04 -26.46
C ASN A 328 -19.50 -9.21 -26.57
N SER A 329 -18.77 -8.82 -25.52
CA SER A 329 -17.32 -8.90 -25.43
C SER A 329 -16.95 -9.94 -24.36
N PRO A 330 -16.23 -11.03 -24.70
CA PRO A 330 -15.88 -12.07 -23.73
C PRO A 330 -15.10 -11.56 -22.51
N ASN A 331 -14.29 -10.52 -22.69
CA ASN A 331 -13.54 -9.81 -21.65
C ASN A 331 -14.28 -8.61 -21.04
N GLY A 332 -15.53 -8.35 -21.47
CA GLY A 332 -16.41 -7.35 -20.89
C GLY A 332 -16.22 -5.91 -21.37
N VAL A 333 -15.36 -5.65 -22.35
CA VAL A 333 -15.15 -4.31 -22.93
C VAL A 333 -14.58 -4.40 -24.34
N SER A 334 -15.19 -3.64 -25.26
CA SER A 334 -14.79 -3.63 -26.67
C SER A 334 -13.73 -2.57 -26.99
N LEU A 335 -12.94 -2.83 -28.03
CA LEU A 335 -11.97 -1.87 -28.57
C LEU A 335 -12.64 -0.60 -29.10
N GLU A 336 -13.87 -0.72 -29.59
CA GLU A 336 -14.70 0.42 -30.00
C GLU A 336 -14.96 1.36 -28.81
N HIS A 337 -15.27 0.81 -27.64
CA HIS A 337 -15.52 1.61 -26.44
C HIS A 337 -14.26 2.33 -25.97
N LEU A 338 -13.11 1.64 -25.92
CA LEU A 338 -11.85 2.28 -25.51
C LEU A 338 -11.44 3.43 -26.43
N ARG A 339 -11.55 3.23 -27.75
CA ARG A 339 -11.25 4.27 -28.74
C ARG A 339 -12.23 5.44 -28.64
N PHE A 340 -13.51 5.17 -28.36
CA PHE A 340 -14.48 6.23 -28.09
C PHE A 340 -14.07 7.03 -26.84
N LEU A 341 -13.75 6.37 -25.73
CA LEU A 341 -13.32 7.03 -24.49
C LEU A 341 -12.03 7.83 -24.69
N HIS A 342 -11.07 7.34 -25.49
CA HIS A 342 -9.86 8.10 -25.83
C HIS A 342 -10.20 9.40 -26.59
N THR A 343 -11.03 9.33 -27.64
CA THR A 343 -11.54 10.52 -28.34
C THR A 343 -12.29 11.43 -27.38
N PHE A 344 -13.06 10.86 -26.46
CA PHE A 344 -13.85 11.59 -25.48
C PHE A 344 -12.95 12.37 -24.50
N MET A 345 -11.87 11.77 -24.00
CA MET A 345 -10.92 12.46 -23.11
C MET A 345 -10.23 13.64 -23.81
N LEU A 346 -9.83 13.46 -25.08
CA LEU A 346 -9.27 14.56 -25.87
C LEU A 346 -10.29 15.65 -26.12
N TYR A 347 -11.53 15.29 -26.48
CA TYR A 347 -12.61 16.26 -26.64
C TYR A 347 -12.89 17.03 -25.33
N CYS A 348 -12.93 16.36 -24.17
CA CYS A 348 -13.10 17.02 -22.87
C CYS A 348 -11.93 17.96 -22.54
N LEU A 349 -10.71 17.68 -22.98
CA LEU A 349 -9.58 18.61 -22.86
C LEU A 349 -9.74 19.83 -23.79
N MET A 350 -10.23 19.61 -25.01
CA MET A 350 -10.45 20.66 -26.01
C MET A 350 -11.62 21.56 -25.68
N LYS A 351 -12.75 20.99 -25.24
CA LYS A 351 -13.99 21.70 -24.90
C LYS A 351 -13.75 22.86 -23.94
N SER A 352 -14.51 23.94 -24.09
CA SER A 352 -14.32 25.15 -23.30
C SER A 352 -14.62 24.88 -21.84
N ASP A 353 -13.75 25.39 -20.96
CA ASP A 353 -13.90 25.19 -19.53
C ASP A 353 -14.93 26.16 -18.96
N ARG A 354 -15.77 25.67 -18.06
CA ARG A 354 -16.77 26.46 -17.35
C ARG A 354 -16.77 26.11 -15.89
N GLU A 355 -17.02 27.12 -15.06
CA GLU A 355 -17.19 26.93 -13.63
C GLU A 355 -18.42 26.03 -13.36
N ILE A 356 -18.24 25.04 -12.50
CA ILE A 356 -19.28 24.09 -12.12
C ILE A 356 -19.87 24.49 -10.77
N SER A 357 -21.10 25.01 -10.76
CA SER A 357 -21.82 25.26 -9.51
C SER A 357 -22.44 23.96 -8.98
N LYS A 358 -22.73 23.90 -7.67
CA LYS A 358 -23.44 22.76 -7.07
C LYS A 358 -24.74 22.41 -7.81
N LYS A 359 -25.48 23.44 -8.26
CA LYS A 359 -26.70 23.28 -9.06
C LYS A 359 -26.43 22.62 -10.40
N ARG A 360 -25.38 23.04 -11.14
CA ARG A 360 -24.99 22.42 -12.41
C ARG A 360 -24.60 20.96 -12.23
N GLN A 361 -23.80 20.66 -11.21
CA GLN A 361 -23.39 19.28 -10.92
C GLN A 361 -24.59 18.38 -10.59
N HIS A 362 -25.58 18.92 -9.88
CA HIS A 362 -26.85 18.25 -9.65
C HIS A 362 -27.62 18.01 -10.96
N ASP A 363 -27.75 19.02 -11.83
CA ASP A 363 -28.41 18.88 -13.14
C ASP A 363 -27.72 17.81 -14.02
N TYR A 364 -26.39 17.73 -13.98
CA TYR A 364 -25.63 16.69 -14.69
C TYR A 364 -25.93 15.29 -14.16
N SER A 365 -25.97 15.13 -12.83
CA SER A 365 -26.33 13.86 -12.19
C SER A 365 -27.76 13.45 -12.53
N MET A 366 -28.69 14.41 -12.58
CA MET A 366 -30.08 14.16 -12.98
C MET A 366 -30.21 13.75 -14.46
N ASN A 367 -29.40 14.32 -15.36
CA ASN A 367 -29.35 13.88 -16.75
C ASN A 367 -28.81 12.44 -16.86
N GLN A 368 -27.73 12.12 -16.15
CA GLN A 368 -27.18 10.76 -16.10
C GLN A 368 -28.24 9.76 -15.64
N GLU A 369 -28.96 10.03 -14.55
CA GLU A 369 -30.03 9.16 -14.04
C GLU A 369 -31.17 8.98 -15.06
N LYS A 370 -31.59 10.06 -15.73
CA LYS A 370 -32.63 9.99 -16.76
C LYS A 370 -32.20 9.14 -17.93
N VAL A 371 -30.95 9.28 -18.38
CA VAL A 371 -30.43 8.48 -19.51
C VAL A 371 -30.26 7.03 -19.10
N ALA A 372 -29.74 6.75 -17.92
CA ALA A 372 -29.62 5.41 -17.36
C ALA A 372 -30.96 4.64 -17.39
N LEU A 373 -32.06 5.29 -16.98
CA LEU A 373 -33.39 4.67 -16.88
C LEU A 373 -34.24 4.77 -18.15
N TYR A 374 -34.04 5.80 -18.98
CA TYR A 374 -34.93 6.13 -20.09
C TYR A 374 -34.21 6.56 -21.37
N GLY A 375 -32.90 6.33 -21.49
CA GLY A 375 -32.08 6.83 -22.60
C GLY A 375 -32.62 6.47 -23.99
N ARG A 376 -33.25 5.30 -24.14
CA ARG A 376 -33.85 4.85 -25.40
C ARG A 376 -35.27 5.36 -25.65
N LYS A 377 -35.83 6.16 -24.75
CA LYS A 377 -37.18 6.71 -24.90
C LYS A 377 -37.17 7.77 -26.01
N PRO A 378 -38.05 7.68 -27.02
CA PRO A 378 -38.14 8.70 -28.06
C PRO A 378 -38.37 10.09 -27.46
N ASN A 379 -37.68 11.10 -27.99
CA ASN A 379 -37.77 12.51 -27.58
C ASN A 379 -37.49 12.76 -26.08
N LEU A 380 -36.62 11.95 -25.45
CA LEU A 380 -36.18 12.19 -24.07
C LEU A 380 -35.56 13.60 -23.94
N GLN A 381 -36.04 14.37 -22.96
CA GLN A 381 -35.60 15.74 -22.70
C GLN A 381 -34.56 15.78 -21.57
N LEU A 382 -33.41 16.41 -21.85
CA LEU A 382 -32.32 16.66 -20.91
C LEU A 382 -32.23 18.15 -20.57
N THR A 383 -31.59 18.48 -19.45
CA THR A 383 -31.34 19.88 -19.06
C THR A 383 -29.92 20.29 -19.47
N LYS A 384 -29.77 21.25 -20.39
CA LYS A 384 -28.49 21.83 -20.81
C LYS A 384 -28.47 23.31 -20.42
N ASP A 385 -27.66 23.69 -19.44
CA ASP A 385 -27.54 25.09 -18.95
C ASP A 385 -28.90 25.79 -18.74
N THR A 386 -29.81 25.15 -17.98
CA THR A 386 -31.21 25.58 -17.71
C THR A 386 -32.21 25.42 -18.86
N GLN A 387 -31.75 25.20 -20.09
CA GLN A 387 -32.63 24.93 -21.24
C GLN A 387 -32.95 23.43 -21.36
N LYS A 388 -34.06 23.11 -22.01
CA LYS A 388 -34.41 21.73 -22.38
C LYS A 388 -33.94 21.45 -23.80
N THR A 389 -33.29 20.31 -23.99
CA THR A 389 -32.89 19.81 -25.31
C THR A 389 -33.18 18.32 -25.41
N THR A 390 -33.42 17.82 -26.61
CA THR A 390 -33.60 16.37 -26.82
C THR A 390 -32.25 15.67 -26.72
N LEU A 391 -32.26 14.44 -26.19
CA LEU A 391 -31.07 13.59 -26.15
C LEU A 391 -30.44 13.45 -27.53
N LYS A 392 -31.26 13.18 -28.55
CA LYS A 392 -30.79 13.03 -29.94
C LYS A 392 -30.07 14.28 -30.44
N SER A 393 -30.71 15.45 -30.34
CA SER A 393 -30.11 16.71 -30.81
C SER A 393 -28.80 17.03 -30.09
N TRP A 394 -28.75 16.84 -28.77
CA TRP A 394 -27.54 17.13 -28.01
C TRP A 394 -26.44 16.09 -28.27
N ALA A 395 -26.78 14.80 -28.40
CA ALA A 395 -25.82 13.76 -28.75
C ALA A 395 -25.20 14.00 -30.13
N THR A 396 -26.01 14.32 -31.15
CA THR A 396 -25.52 14.67 -32.49
C THR A 396 -24.56 15.86 -32.43
N GLN A 397 -24.92 16.93 -31.72
CA GLN A 397 -24.03 18.08 -31.53
C GLN A 397 -22.68 17.68 -30.90
N ILE A 398 -22.70 16.87 -29.84
CA ILE A 398 -21.46 16.45 -29.17
C ILE A 398 -20.60 15.60 -30.12
N LEU A 399 -21.21 14.66 -30.85
CA LEU A 399 -20.48 13.83 -31.80
C LEU A 399 -19.89 14.67 -32.95
N ASP A 400 -20.59 15.71 -33.42
CA ASP A 400 -20.09 16.64 -34.44
C ASP A 400 -18.85 17.38 -33.95
N GLU A 401 -18.87 17.85 -32.70
CA GLU A 401 -17.73 18.50 -32.07
C GLU A 401 -16.57 17.50 -31.81
N MET A 402 -16.87 16.24 -31.47
CA MET A 402 -15.88 15.18 -31.26
C MET A 402 -15.16 14.75 -32.55
N LYS A 403 -15.73 15.02 -33.73
CA LYS A 403 -15.13 14.67 -35.02
C LYS A 403 -13.72 15.25 -35.16
N VAL A 404 -13.51 16.50 -34.74
CA VAL A 404 -12.21 17.16 -34.77
C VAL A 404 -11.18 16.40 -33.92
N ALA A 405 -11.57 15.96 -32.72
CA ALA A 405 -10.70 15.18 -31.85
C ALA A 405 -10.35 13.81 -32.46
N ALA A 406 -11.32 13.15 -33.09
CA ALA A 406 -11.12 11.87 -33.78
C ALA A 406 -10.15 12.01 -34.97
N GLU A 407 -10.31 13.04 -35.80
CA GLU A 407 -9.44 13.33 -36.94
C GLU A 407 -8.00 13.63 -36.49
N ILE A 408 -7.81 14.32 -35.35
CA ILE A 408 -6.48 14.56 -34.79
C ILE A 408 -5.82 13.26 -34.33
N LEU A 409 -6.56 12.37 -33.64
CA LEU A 409 -6.04 11.08 -33.20
C LEU A 409 -5.72 10.17 -34.39
N ASP A 410 -6.53 10.23 -35.45
CA ASP A 410 -6.31 9.48 -36.68
C ASP A 410 -5.05 9.92 -37.42
N LYS A 411 -4.52 11.14 -37.22
CA LYS A 411 -3.21 11.52 -37.81
C LYS A 411 -2.03 10.68 -37.33
N ASN A 412 -2.16 9.94 -36.24
CA ASN A 412 -1.16 8.99 -35.76
C ASN A 412 -1.31 7.57 -36.33
N ASN A 413 -2.37 7.33 -37.10
CA ASN A 413 -2.75 6.01 -37.56
C ASN A 413 -3.10 6.09 -39.07
N THR A 414 -3.10 4.95 -39.77
CA THR A 414 -3.40 4.92 -41.21
C THR A 414 -4.79 4.39 -41.54
N ASP A 415 -5.51 3.87 -40.54
CA ASP A 415 -6.78 3.14 -40.72
C ASP A 415 -8.03 3.96 -40.36
N ASN A 416 -7.88 5.23 -39.98
CA ASN A 416 -8.96 6.12 -39.54
C ASN A 416 -9.85 5.52 -38.45
N ARG A 417 -9.26 4.74 -37.54
CA ARG A 417 -9.96 3.97 -36.51
C ARG A 417 -10.83 4.81 -35.59
N TYR A 418 -10.44 6.04 -35.25
CA TYR A 418 -11.19 6.88 -34.32
C TYR A 418 -12.42 7.49 -35.00
N THR A 419 -12.25 8.00 -36.23
CA THR A 419 -13.38 8.50 -37.03
C THR A 419 -14.38 7.40 -37.33
N LYS A 420 -13.92 6.19 -37.72
CA LYS A 420 -14.80 5.03 -37.93
C LYS A 420 -15.57 4.63 -36.66
N THR A 421 -14.91 4.69 -35.51
CA THR A 421 -15.54 4.42 -34.20
C THR A 421 -16.64 5.44 -33.92
N LEU A 422 -16.40 6.72 -34.20
CA LEU A 422 -17.36 7.79 -34.00
C LEU A 422 -18.57 7.66 -34.94
N THR A 423 -18.36 7.32 -36.22
CA THR A 423 -19.44 7.07 -37.19
C THR A 423 -20.43 6.02 -36.68
N LYS A 424 -19.95 4.92 -36.10
CA LYS A 424 -20.83 3.91 -35.50
C LYS A 424 -21.66 4.45 -34.32
N GLN A 425 -21.14 5.43 -33.58
CA GLN A 425 -21.90 6.04 -32.48
C GLN A 425 -23.02 6.94 -33.01
N TYR A 426 -22.82 7.64 -34.15
CA TYR A 426 -23.91 8.35 -34.83
C TYR A 426 -25.04 7.39 -35.20
N GLU A 427 -24.73 6.20 -35.70
CA GLU A 427 -25.77 5.22 -36.05
C GLU A 427 -26.63 4.82 -34.85
N LYS A 428 -26.05 4.73 -33.65
CA LYS A 428 -26.79 4.45 -32.39
C LYS A 428 -27.64 5.63 -31.91
N VAL A 429 -27.24 6.86 -32.24
CA VAL A 429 -28.04 8.07 -31.97
C VAL A 429 -29.22 8.19 -32.95
N GLU A 430 -28.99 7.81 -34.21
CA GLU A 430 -30.04 7.78 -35.23
C GLU A 430 -31.07 6.66 -34.98
N ASP A 431 -30.58 5.45 -34.67
CA ASP A 431 -31.40 4.30 -34.31
C ASP A 431 -31.03 3.75 -32.92
N PRO A 432 -31.81 4.07 -31.88
CA PRO A 432 -31.59 3.56 -30.52
C PRO A 432 -31.59 2.03 -30.40
N ASN A 433 -32.13 1.28 -31.38
CA ASN A 433 -32.12 -0.18 -31.36
C ASN A 433 -30.72 -0.77 -31.60
N LYS A 434 -29.79 0.01 -32.13
CA LYS A 434 -28.37 -0.37 -32.30
C LYS A 434 -27.54 -0.23 -31.02
N THR A 435 -28.09 0.38 -29.97
CA THR A 435 -27.39 0.48 -28.67
C THR A 435 -27.27 -0.91 -28.02
N PRO A 436 -26.18 -1.21 -27.27
CA PRO A 436 -26.02 -2.50 -26.60
C PRO A 436 -27.20 -2.83 -25.70
N SER A 437 -27.68 -1.87 -24.90
CA SER A 437 -28.86 -2.06 -24.05
C SER A 437 -30.12 -2.50 -24.81
N ALA A 438 -30.36 -1.99 -26.02
CA ALA A 438 -31.49 -2.43 -26.84
C ALA A 438 -31.27 -3.84 -27.38
N GLN A 439 -30.09 -4.11 -27.92
CA GLN A 439 -29.73 -5.41 -28.50
C GLN A 439 -29.83 -6.53 -27.44
N ILE A 440 -29.22 -6.32 -26.27
CA ILE A 440 -29.25 -7.26 -25.14
C ILE A 440 -30.68 -7.51 -24.67
N LEU A 441 -31.46 -6.44 -24.46
CA LEU A 441 -32.83 -6.57 -24.01
C LEU A 441 -33.68 -7.35 -25.03
N ASN A 442 -33.55 -7.02 -26.32
CA ASN A 442 -34.26 -7.72 -27.38
C ASN A 442 -33.86 -9.20 -27.44
N SER A 443 -32.57 -9.52 -27.33
CA SER A 443 -32.08 -10.91 -27.30
C SER A 443 -32.65 -11.70 -26.12
N ILE A 444 -32.71 -11.12 -24.92
CA ILE A 444 -33.34 -11.74 -23.76
C ILE A 444 -34.83 -12.02 -24.05
N LEU A 445 -35.58 -10.99 -24.46
CA LEU A 445 -37.03 -11.10 -24.68
C LEU A 445 -37.40 -12.08 -25.81
N GLN A 446 -36.62 -12.10 -26.91
CA GLN A 446 -36.84 -12.99 -28.05
C GLN A 446 -36.48 -14.44 -27.74
N SER A 447 -35.43 -14.67 -26.96
CA SER A 447 -35.00 -16.03 -26.57
C SER A 447 -36.03 -16.75 -25.67
N LYS A 448 -36.97 -16.00 -25.07
CA LYS A 448 -37.91 -16.47 -24.02
C LYS A 448 -37.20 -17.09 -22.80
N LYS A 449 -35.90 -16.83 -22.63
CA LYS A 449 -35.10 -17.26 -21.48
C LYS A 449 -35.14 -16.17 -20.41
N SER A 450 -35.03 -16.56 -19.14
CA SER A 450 -34.78 -15.59 -18.08
C SER A 450 -33.41 -14.93 -18.27
N TYR A 451 -33.22 -13.76 -17.67
CA TYR A 451 -31.94 -13.06 -17.58
C TYR A 451 -30.81 -14.00 -17.11
N LEU A 452 -31.10 -14.80 -16.07
CA LEU A 452 -30.16 -15.78 -15.53
C LEU A 452 -29.74 -16.82 -16.57
N GLN A 453 -30.72 -17.44 -17.25
CA GLN A 453 -30.45 -18.49 -18.23
C GLN A 453 -29.72 -17.94 -19.45
N PHE A 454 -30.11 -16.76 -19.92
CA PHE A 454 -29.42 -16.08 -21.02
C PHE A 454 -27.95 -15.79 -20.66
N GLY A 455 -27.68 -15.27 -19.46
CA GLY A 455 -26.32 -15.01 -19.01
C GLY A 455 -25.48 -16.26 -18.76
N LEU A 456 -26.09 -17.37 -18.34
CA LEU A 456 -25.42 -18.66 -18.24
C LEU A 456 -24.96 -19.18 -19.61
N ASP A 457 -25.80 -19.04 -20.62
CA ASP A 457 -25.47 -19.46 -21.98
C ASP A 457 -24.32 -18.61 -22.55
N LEU A 458 -24.40 -17.29 -22.34
CA LEU A 458 -23.38 -16.35 -22.76
C LEU A 458 -22.05 -16.55 -22.02
N SER A 459 -22.11 -16.84 -20.71
CA SER A 459 -20.93 -17.21 -19.90
C SER A 459 -20.23 -18.46 -20.45
N LYS A 460 -20.99 -19.48 -20.90
CA LYS A 460 -20.43 -20.69 -21.53
C LYS A 460 -19.80 -20.39 -22.89
N GLU A 461 -20.43 -19.52 -23.69
CA GLU A 461 -19.88 -19.06 -24.97
C GLU A 461 -18.56 -18.30 -24.77
N HIS A 462 -18.54 -17.37 -23.81
CA HIS A 462 -17.34 -16.60 -23.46
C HIS A 462 -16.23 -17.50 -22.95
N TYR A 463 -16.55 -18.48 -22.10
CA TYR A 463 -15.58 -19.48 -21.63
C TYR A 463 -14.93 -20.20 -22.81
N LYS A 464 -15.74 -20.70 -23.77
CA LYS A 464 -15.22 -21.39 -24.95
C LYS A 464 -14.32 -20.48 -25.77
N HIS A 465 -14.77 -19.26 -26.06
CA HIS A 465 -13.99 -18.28 -26.82
C HIS A 465 -12.65 -17.97 -26.16
N LEU A 466 -12.68 -17.62 -24.87
CA LEU A 466 -11.49 -17.26 -24.09
C LEU A 466 -10.53 -18.45 -23.96
N LYS A 467 -11.04 -19.67 -23.76
CA LYS A 467 -10.21 -20.88 -23.65
C LYS A 467 -9.49 -21.22 -24.95
N ASP A 468 -10.11 -20.93 -26.09
CA ASP A 468 -9.54 -21.18 -27.42
C ASP A 468 -8.49 -20.11 -27.83
N LEU A 469 -8.32 -19.03 -27.03
CA LEU A 469 -7.29 -18.03 -27.28
C LEU A 469 -5.88 -18.63 -27.16
N LYS A 470 -5.03 -18.29 -28.13
CA LYS A 470 -3.60 -18.64 -28.11
C LYS A 470 -2.84 -17.68 -27.21
N ILE A 471 -2.63 -18.08 -25.96
CA ILE A 471 -1.72 -17.40 -25.04
C ILE A 471 -0.30 -17.96 -25.18
N SER A 472 0.74 -17.11 -25.06
CA SER A 472 2.11 -17.59 -25.06
C SER A 472 2.45 -18.31 -23.76
N THR A 473 3.28 -19.35 -23.86
CA THR A 473 3.75 -20.10 -22.68
C THR A 473 4.47 -19.20 -21.67
N ASP A 474 5.14 -18.16 -22.15
CA ASP A 474 5.86 -17.21 -21.28
C ASP A 474 4.90 -16.32 -20.49
N GLN A 475 3.76 -15.93 -21.07
CA GLN A 475 2.74 -15.16 -20.34
C GLN A 475 2.05 -16.02 -19.28
N VAL A 476 1.74 -17.28 -19.57
CA VAL A 476 1.19 -18.21 -18.56
C VAL A 476 2.17 -18.38 -17.40
N LYS A 477 3.45 -18.65 -17.70
CA LYS A 477 4.51 -18.75 -16.68
C LYS A 477 4.64 -17.48 -15.85
N ARG A 478 4.51 -16.31 -16.48
CA ARG A 478 4.53 -15.02 -15.79
C ARG A 478 3.40 -14.93 -14.76
N PHE A 479 2.16 -15.23 -15.13
CA PHE A 479 1.04 -15.22 -14.19
C PHE A 479 1.21 -16.23 -13.05
N GLU A 480 1.79 -17.40 -13.32
CA GLU A 480 2.10 -18.40 -12.28
C GLU A 480 3.16 -17.90 -11.29
N ILE A 481 4.22 -17.25 -11.79
CA ILE A 481 5.25 -16.63 -10.94
C ILE A 481 4.66 -15.49 -10.11
N GLU A 482 3.82 -14.63 -10.71
CA GLU A 482 3.16 -13.53 -10.00
C GLU A 482 2.20 -14.06 -8.92
N ALA A 483 1.43 -15.11 -9.21
CA ALA A 483 0.58 -15.78 -8.23
C ALA A 483 1.39 -16.34 -7.06
N GLN A 484 2.45 -17.11 -7.31
CA GLN A 484 3.32 -17.65 -6.24
C GLN A 484 4.01 -16.54 -5.44
N THR A 485 4.48 -15.49 -6.11
CA THR A 485 5.10 -14.34 -5.46
C THR A 485 4.11 -13.63 -4.54
N SER A 486 2.87 -13.43 -5.00
CA SER A 486 1.83 -12.77 -4.20
C SER A 486 1.51 -13.54 -2.90
N LEU A 487 1.48 -14.87 -2.94
CA LEU A 487 1.27 -15.71 -1.74
C LEU A 487 2.42 -15.54 -0.74
N LYS A 488 3.67 -15.60 -1.21
CA LYS A 488 4.85 -15.36 -0.36
C LYS A 488 4.83 -13.96 0.27
N VAL A 489 4.43 -12.94 -0.49
CA VAL A 489 4.27 -11.57 0.04
C VAL A 489 3.16 -11.51 1.10
N LYS A 490 2.03 -12.19 0.89
CA LYS A 490 0.93 -12.27 1.86
C LYS A 490 1.36 -12.95 3.15
N GLU A 491 1.92 -14.16 3.09
CA GLU A 491 2.42 -14.91 4.26
C GLU A 491 3.39 -14.06 5.07
N ARG A 492 4.21 -13.28 4.36
CA ARG A 492 5.12 -12.36 5.00
C ARG A 492 4.44 -11.13 5.62
N MET A 493 3.40 -10.58 5.00
CA MET A 493 2.62 -9.49 5.61
C MET A 493 1.90 -9.96 6.88
N GLU A 494 1.36 -11.18 6.88
CA GLU A 494 0.73 -11.82 8.04
C GLU A 494 1.74 -11.98 9.16
N ALA A 495 2.89 -12.54 8.83
CA ALA A 495 4.04 -12.66 9.71
C ALA A 495 4.52 -11.32 10.33
N ILE A 496 4.56 -10.24 9.56
CA ILE A 496 4.91 -8.90 10.08
C ILE A 496 3.82 -8.40 11.03
N SER A 497 2.55 -8.60 10.67
CA SER A 497 1.41 -8.15 11.48
C SER A 497 1.33 -8.88 12.83
N GLU A 498 1.74 -10.15 12.87
CA GLU A 498 1.95 -10.90 14.11
C GLU A 498 3.03 -10.29 15.00
N GLN A 499 3.91 -9.44 14.48
CA GLN A 499 5.00 -8.80 15.22
C GLN A 499 4.75 -7.31 15.52
N THR A 500 3.94 -6.61 14.71
CA THR A 500 3.57 -5.20 14.91
C THR A 500 2.27 -5.07 15.68
N THR A 501 2.01 -3.86 16.20
CA THR A 501 0.75 -3.52 16.86
C THR A 501 0.03 -2.48 16.00
N GLU A 502 -1.14 -2.85 15.46
CA GLU A 502 -1.91 -1.99 14.56
C GLU A 502 -2.25 -0.64 15.21
N GLY A 503 -2.00 0.46 14.51
CA GLY A 503 -2.24 1.83 14.98
C GLY A 503 -1.10 2.44 15.80
N TYR A 504 0.02 1.74 15.96
CA TYR A 504 1.18 2.18 16.74
C TYR A 504 2.51 2.02 15.99
N GLU A 505 2.47 1.92 14.66
CA GLU A 505 3.59 1.54 13.79
C GLU A 505 4.77 2.52 13.83
N ASN A 506 4.49 3.79 14.12
CA ASN A 506 5.47 4.87 14.16
C ASN A 506 6.23 4.96 15.51
N LEU A 507 5.82 4.20 16.53
CA LEU A 507 6.51 4.16 17.81
C LEU A 507 7.76 3.29 17.75
N GLU A 508 8.69 3.51 18.68
CA GLU A 508 9.85 2.64 18.87
C GLU A 508 9.40 1.20 19.07
N ARG A 509 10.15 0.27 18.47
CA ARG A 509 9.90 -1.18 18.50
C ARG A 509 9.62 -1.73 19.90
N SER A 510 10.47 -1.41 20.88
CA SER A 510 10.28 -1.87 22.27
C SER A 510 8.91 -1.44 22.81
N THR A 511 8.48 -0.24 22.45
CA THR A 511 7.18 0.33 22.85
C THR A 511 6.03 -0.39 22.17
N GLN A 512 6.13 -0.72 20.88
CA GLN A 512 5.10 -1.51 20.18
C GLN A 512 4.90 -2.89 20.81
N ILE A 513 6.01 -3.56 21.18
CA ILE A 513 6.01 -4.87 21.86
C ILE A 513 5.26 -4.77 23.20
N LEU A 514 5.55 -3.73 23.98
CA LEU A 514 4.88 -3.48 25.25
C LEU A 514 3.38 -3.20 25.07
N ILE A 515 3.00 -2.36 24.11
CA ILE A 515 1.61 -2.01 23.81
C ILE A 515 0.82 -3.25 23.41
N LYS A 516 1.40 -4.14 22.58
CA LYS A 516 0.73 -5.37 22.14
C LYS A 516 0.24 -6.19 23.32
N GLU A 517 1.12 -6.41 24.30
CA GLU A 517 0.80 -7.17 25.49
C GLU A 517 -0.13 -6.39 26.43
N ALA A 518 0.04 -5.06 26.52
CA ALA A 518 -0.83 -4.21 27.32
C ALA A 518 -2.29 -4.29 26.85
N LEU A 519 -2.53 -4.21 25.53
CA LEU A 519 -3.85 -4.34 24.94
C LEU A 519 -4.47 -5.71 25.20
N LYS A 520 -3.69 -6.80 25.11
CA LYS A 520 -4.17 -8.16 25.47
C LYS A 520 -4.63 -8.25 26.93
N ARG A 521 -4.00 -7.50 27.83
CA ARG A 521 -4.35 -7.45 29.26
C ARG A 521 -5.49 -6.46 29.60
N GLY A 522 -6.13 -5.87 28.58
CA GLY A 522 -7.17 -4.87 28.76
C GLY A 522 -6.67 -3.55 29.34
N ILE A 523 -5.38 -3.26 29.21
CA ILE A 523 -4.78 -1.98 29.61
C ILE A 523 -5.04 -0.96 28.50
N LYS A 524 -5.63 0.17 28.87
CA LYS A 524 -5.81 1.29 27.94
C LYS A 524 -4.46 1.95 27.67
N VAL A 525 -4.14 2.14 26.38
CA VAL A 525 -2.92 2.81 25.93
C VAL A 525 -3.26 4.13 25.27
N GLU A 526 -2.53 5.18 25.63
CA GLU A 526 -2.63 6.50 25.00
C GLU A 526 -1.24 7.01 24.64
N VAL A 527 -1.07 7.44 23.38
CA VAL A 527 0.20 7.99 22.89
C VAL A 527 0.22 9.48 23.22
N LEU A 528 1.17 9.90 24.05
CA LEU A 528 1.35 11.31 24.42
C LEU A 528 2.31 12.02 23.47
N ASN A 529 3.35 11.31 23.03
CA ASN A 529 4.30 11.80 22.04
C ASN A 529 4.85 10.64 21.23
N GLU A 530 4.50 10.59 19.95
CA GLU A 530 4.87 9.53 19.02
C GLU A 530 6.38 9.51 18.76
N LYS A 531 6.98 10.66 18.43
CA LYS A 531 8.42 10.77 18.14
C LYS A 531 9.30 10.37 19.32
N ALA A 532 8.88 10.70 20.54
CA ALA A 532 9.61 10.37 21.76
C ALA A 532 9.26 8.96 22.30
N SER A 533 8.32 8.24 21.67
CA SER A 533 7.76 6.98 22.15
C SER A 533 7.30 7.05 23.61
N PHE A 534 6.55 8.12 23.91
CA PHE A 534 6.03 8.41 25.24
C PHE A 534 4.55 8.03 25.30
N ILE A 535 4.22 7.07 26.15
CA ILE A 535 2.87 6.52 26.29
C ILE A 535 2.37 6.58 27.73
N ARG A 536 1.05 6.55 27.88
CA ARG A 536 0.33 6.40 29.13
C ARG A 536 -0.42 5.07 29.12
N LEU A 537 -0.13 4.22 30.11
CA LEU A 537 -0.82 2.96 30.38
C LEU A 537 -1.83 3.15 31.52
N ARG A 538 -3.07 2.67 31.36
CA ARG A 538 -4.11 2.80 32.37
C ARG A 538 -4.97 1.55 32.52
N LYS A 539 -5.11 1.06 33.76
CA LYS A 539 -6.01 -0.05 34.13
C LYS A 539 -6.66 0.27 35.48
N GLY A 540 -7.98 0.49 35.48
CA GLY A 540 -8.69 0.98 36.67
C GLY A 540 -8.16 2.34 37.14
N ARG A 541 -7.76 2.43 38.42
CA ARG A 541 -7.15 3.64 39.03
C ARG A 541 -5.65 3.76 38.80
N LYS A 542 -4.98 2.71 38.30
CA LYS A 542 -3.54 2.70 38.07
C LYS A 542 -3.21 3.39 36.76
N VAL A 543 -2.26 4.33 36.81
CA VAL A 543 -1.74 5.08 35.67
C VAL A 543 -0.24 5.00 35.71
N GLU A 544 0.36 4.65 34.57
CA GLU A 544 1.81 4.56 34.44
C GLU A 544 2.28 5.30 33.19
N TYR A 545 3.35 6.08 33.34
CA TYR A 545 3.98 6.82 32.26
C TYR A 545 5.22 6.07 31.83
N VAL A 546 5.27 5.68 30.56
CA VAL A 546 6.35 4.86 30.02
C VAL A 546 6.94 5.56 28.80
N LYS A 547 8.26 5.71 28.79
CA LYS A 547 9.02 6.21 27.65
C LYS A 547 9.92 5.09 27.13
N GLN A 548 9.88 4.81 25.84
CA GLN A 548 10.76 3.83 25.20
C GLN A 548 10.69 2.42 25.84
N ALA A 549 9.49 2.02 26.24
CA ALA A 549 9.15 0.76 26.93
C ALA A 549 9.73 0.52 28.33
N THR A 550 11.00 0.84 28.59
CA THR A 550 11.68 0.46 29.84
C THR A 550 12.01 1.64 30.75
N LYS A 551 11.85 2.90 30.32
CA LYS A 551 11.95 4.06 31.22
C LYS A 551 10.61 4.26 31.91
N THR A 552 10.56 3.94 33.20
CA THR A 552 9.33 3.86 34.00
C THR A 552 9.54 4.46 35.39
N SER A 553 8.52 4.43 36.25
CA SER A 553 8.67 4.85 37.66
C SER A 553 9.51 3.90 38.53
N LYS A 554 9.91 2.74 38.00
CA LYS A 554 10.65 1.71 38.76
C LYS A 554 12.15 1.94 38.84
N ASP A 555 12.69 2.76 37.95
CA ASP A 555 14.08 3.20 38.04
C ASP A 555 14.13 4.62 38.60
N SER A 556 15.01 4.82 39.57
CA SER A 556 15.23 6.14 40.13
C SER A 556 16.01 7.03 39.17
N TYR A 557 15.93 8.35 39.36
CA TYR A 557 16.75 9.28 38.58
C TYR A 557 18.24 9.06 38.79
N ILE A 558 18.66 8.66 40.00
CA ILE A 558 20.07 8.39 40.28
C ILE A 558 20.55 7.14 39.54
N SER A 559 19.74 6.08 39.46
CA SER A 559 20.08 4.86 38.70
C SER A 559 20.40 5.18 37.23
N TYR A 560 19.66 6.10 36.62
CA TYR A 560 19.92 6.59 35.26
C TYR A 560 21.29 7.25 35.15
N LEU A 561 21.60 8.22 36.03
CA LEU A 561 22.87 8.95 36.00
C LEU A 561 24.07 8.04 36.24
N LEU A 562 23.94 7.06 37.13
CA LEU A 562 24.98 6.07 37.40
C LEU A 562 25.29 5.20 36.18
N MET A 563 24.27 4.88 35.36
CA MET A 563 24.43 4.08 34.13
C MET A 563 24.86 4.91 32.91
N GLU A 564 24.52 6.20 32.85
CA GLU A 564 24.91 7.09 31.75
C GLU A 564 26.42 7.39 31.72
N ASP A 565 27.05 7.44 32.90
CA ASP A 565 28.50 7.63 33.04
C ASP A 565 29.22 6.28 33.14
N LYS A 566 30.03 5.96 32.11
CA LYS A 566 30.76 4.68 32.02
C LYS A 566 31.84 4.55 33.08
N GLN A 567 32.44 5.65 33.53
CA GLN A 567 33.47 5.60 34.56
C GLN A 567 32.84 5.39 35.94
N ILE A 568 31.75 6.10 36.26
CA ILE A 568 31.06 5.94 37.54
C ILE A 568 30.50 4.52 37.68
N SER A 569 29.81 4.01 36.65
CA SER A 569 29.33 2.63 36.66
C SER A 569 30.46 1.63 36.89
N LYS A 570 31.61 1.79 36.24
CA LYS A 570 32.78 0.94 36.47
C LYS A 570 33.31 0.98 37.90
N ILE A 571 33.40 2.16 38.51
CA ILE A 571 33.85 2.30 39.91
C ILE A 571 32.93 1.49 40.82
N ILE A 572 31.62 1.66 40.68
CA ILE A 572 30.61 0.96 41.48
C ILE A 572 30.68 -0.56 41.26
N LEU A 573 30.82 -1.00 40.01
CA LEU A 573 30.96 -2.43 39.69
C LEU A 573 32.21 -3.02 40.35
N ASN A 574 33.35 -2.33 40.26
CA ASN A 574 34.62 -2.77 40.84
C ASN A 574 34.56 -2.84 42.38
N GLU A 575 33.96 -1.84 43.04
CA GLU A 575 33.71 -1.85 44.50
C GLU A 575 32.87 -3.05 44.95
N ASN A 576 31.94 -3.48 44.09
CA ASN A 576 31.12 -4.67 44.30
C ASN A 576 31.81 -5.98 43.91
N LYS A 577 33.13 -5.95 43.63
CA LYS A 577 33.93 -7.10 43.19
C LYS A 577 33.38 -7.74 41.91
N ILE A 578 32.98 -6.91 40.94
CA ILE A 578 32.55 -7.33 39.61
C ILE A 578 33.67 -6.98 38.64
N SER A 579 34.07 -7.95 37.81
CA SER A 579 35.15 -7.77 36.83
C SER A 579 34.78 -6.71 35.79
N VAL A 580 35.62 -5.70 35.64
CA VAL A 580 35.54 -4.62 34.65
C VAL A 580 36.91 -4.41 34.00
N PRO A 581 36.98 -3.91 32.74
CA PRO A 581 38.27 -3.65 32.10
C PRO A 581 39.09 -2.61 32.88
N ALA A 582 40.34 -2.95 33.18
CA ALA A 582 41.28 -2.04 33.81
C ALA A 582 41.61 -0.86 32.89
N GLY A 583 41.65 0.36 33.43
CA GLY A 583 41.86 1.57 32.64
C GLY A 583 41.80 2.85 33.47
N GLY A 584 41.95 3.98 32.78
CA GLY A 584 41.91 5.32 33.37
C GLY A 584 40.96 6.26 32.64
N LEU A 585 40.47 7.28 33.36
CA LEU A 585 39.70 8.40 32.83
C LEU A 585 40.63 9.60 32.64
N TYR A 586 40.57 10.23 31.47
CA TYR A 586 41.37 11.38 31.09
C TYR A 586 40.47 12.54 30.71
N ASN A 587 40.78 13.73 31.23
CA ASN A 587 40.02 14.96 30.98
C ASN A 587 40.74 15.92 30.01
N THR A 588 41.97 15.59 29.61
CA THR A 588 42.76 16.37 28.65
C THR A 588 43.51 15.45 27.70
N ILE A 589 43.76 15.93 26.48
CA ILE A 589 44.54 15.18 25.48
C ILE A 589 45.97 14.97 25.98
N GLU A 590 46.54 15.98 26.63
CA GLU A 590 47.93 15.97 27.12
C GLU A 590 48.14 14.85 28.14
N SER A 591 47.27 14.75 29.15
CA SER A 591 47.37 13.69 30.18
C SER A 591 47.19 12.29 29.60
N ALA A 592 46.31 12.14 28.59
CA ALA A 592 46.15 10.87 27.88
C ALA A 592 47.38 10.50 27.05
N LEU A 593 48.05 11.47 26.43
CA LEU A 593 49.25 11.23 25.62
C LEU A 593 50.50 10.94 26.46
N GLU A 594 50.64 11.56 27.63
CA GLU A 594 51.71 11.29 28.59
C GLU A 594 51.70 9.83 29.08
N ASP A 595 50.50 9.26 29.22
CA ASP A 595 50.31 7.89 29.72
C ASP A 595 50.50 6.79 28.67
N TYR A 596 50.91 7.12 27.43
CA TYR A 596 51.12 6.13 26.36
C TYR A 596 52.04 4.97 26.80
N GLU A 597 53.13 5.26 27.52
CA GLU A 597 54.10 4.25 27.98
C GLU A 597 53.46 3.20 28.91
N LYS A 598 52.36 3.53 29.62
CA LYS A 598 51.64 2.57 30.47
C LYS A 598 50.86 1.53 29.65
N PHE A 599 50.57 1.84 28.40
CA PHE A 599 49.71 1.05 27.51
C PHE A 599 50.43 0.49 26.29
N GLU A 600 51.68 0.88 26.03
CA GLU A 600 52.36 0.62 24.75
C GLU A 600 52.51 -0.86 24.40
N ASP A 601 52.65 -1.74 25.39
CA ASP A 601 52.75 -3.18 25.18
C ASP A 601 51.39 -3.91 25.22
N LYS A 602 50.29 -3.18 25.39
CA LYS A 602 48.95 -3.72 25.53
C LYS A 602 48.07 -3.38 24.34
N LYS A 603 47.13 -4.28 24.03
CA LYS A 603 46.01 -3.97 23.16
C LYS A 603 44.98 -3.21 23.99
N ILE A 604 44.54 -2.05 23.53
CA ILE A 604 43.68 -1.16 24.31
C ILE A 604 42.47 -0.67 23.51
N ILE A 605 41.46 -0.21 24.24
CA ILE A 605 40.30 0.50 23.74
C ILE A 605 40.35 1.94 24.25
N ILE A 606 40.16 2.90 23.34
CA ILE A 606 40.01 4.32 23.64
C ILE A 606 38.58 4.70 23.28
N LYS A 607 37.81 5.21 24.25
CA LYS A 607 36.39 5.53 24.05
C LYS A 607 35.96 6.78 24.82
N PRO A 608 34.97 7.55 24.33
CA PRO A 608 34.42 8.66 25.08
C PRO A 608 33.54 8.16 26.25
N ASN A 609 33.48 8.94 27.33
CA ASN A 609 32.81 8.51 28.56
C ASN A 609 31.28 8.40 28.41
N THR A 610 30.62 9.34 27.74
CA THR A 610 29.15 9.49 27.72
C THR A 610 28.49 9.18 26.37
N THR A 611 29.26 8.88 25.32
CA THR A 611 28.70 8.59 23.99
C THR A 611 28.08 7.19 23.89
N ASN A 612 27.10 7.02 22.99
CA ASN A 612 26.42 5.74 22.75
C ASN A 612 26.77 5.18 21.35
N PHE A 613 26.38 3.92 21.10
CA PHE A 613 26.48 3.25 19.79
C PHE A 613 27.89 3.11 19.21
N GLY A 614 28.93 3.15 20.05
CA GLY A 614 30.32 3.04 19.63
C GLY A 614 30.87 4.28 18.91
N ILE A 615 30.20 5.43 19.01
CA ILE A 615 30.69 6.69 18.45
C ILE A 615 31.95 7.11 19.21
N GLY A 616 33.06 7.28 18.49
CA GLY A 616 34.34 7.69 19.08
C GLY A 616 35.20 6.55 19.62
N VAL A 617 34.78 5.29 19.46
CA VAL A 617 35.50 4.12 20.00
C VAL A 617 36.57 3.65 19.01
N SER A 618 37.79 3.50 19.50
CA SER A 618 38.95 3.06 18.72
C SER A 618 39.69 1.92 19.42
N MET A 619 40.11 0.91 18.66
CA MET A 619 41.00 -0.14 19.13
C MET A 619 42.43 0.17 18.68
N VAL A 620 43.38 0.11 19.61
CA VAL A 620 44.80 0.38 19.34
C VAL A 620 45.62 -0.87 19.63
N LEU A 621 46.49 -1.23 18.68
CA LEU A 621 47.40 -2.37 18.80
C LEU A 621 48.67 -1.98 19.57
N PRO A 622 49.37 -2.95 20.19
CA PRO A 622 50.64 -2.69 20.86
C PRO A 622 51.64 -2.00 19.93
N LYS A 623 52.40 -1.07 20.50
CA LYS A 623 53.49 -0.31 19.86
C LYS A 623 53.07 0.57 18.67
N ASP A 624 51.79 0.91 18.56
CA ASP A 624 51.26 1.83 17.55
C ASP A 624 50.95 3.22 18.13
N LYS A 625 52.00 4.00 18.40
CA LYS A 625 51.90 5.35 18.96
C LYS A 625 51.09 6.32 18.09
N LYS A 626 51.13 6.13 16.78
CA LYS A 626 50.40 6.99 15.83
C LYS A 626 48.90 6.75 15.97
N SER A 627 48.46 5.49 15.87
CA SER A 627 47.05 5.14 16.03
C SER A 627 46.53 5.50 17.42
N TYR A 628 47.36 5.37 18.47
CA TYR A 628 47.03 5.84 19.81
C TYR A 628 46.70 7.34 19.83
N THR A 629 47.61 8.15 19.29
CA THR A 629 47.46 9.62 19.29
C THR A 629 46.22 10.06 18.52
N ASP A 630 45.98 9.46 17.36
CA ASP A 630 44.83 9.77 16.52
C ASP A 630 43.52 9.33 17.21
N ALA A 631 43.52 8.16 17.86
CA ALA A 631 42.38 7.66 18.61
C ALA A 631 42.02 8.52 19.84
N VAL A 632 43.02 9.00 20.60
CA VAL A 632 42.80 9.92 21.72
C VAL A 632 42.14 11.21 21.24
N LYS A 633 42.71 11.85 20.21
CA LYS A 633 42.14 13.08 19.64
C LYS A 633 40.72 12.88 19.14
N PHE A 634 40.49 11.79 18.42
CA PHE A 634 39.16 11.46 17.89
C PHE A 634 38.13 11.24 19.01
N ALA A 635 38.51 10.63 20.13
CA ALA A 635 37.61 10.45 21.27
C ALA A 635 37.28 11.80 21.95
N PHE A 636 38.27 12.68 22.13
CA PHE A 636 38.07 14.02 22.69
C PHE A 636 37.26 14.97 21.80
N GLU A 637 37.21 14.72 20.48
CA GLU A 637 36.26 15.43 19.61
C GLU A 637 34.79 15.10 19.93
N LYS A 638 34.52 14.00 20.63
CA LYS A 638 33.15 13.51 20.89
C LYS A 638 32.72 13.70 22.34
N ASP A 639 33.65 13.87 23.27
CA ASP A 639 33.39 14.05 24.69
C ASP A 639 34.54 14.82 25.35
N SER A 640 34.23 15.57 26.39
CA SER A 640 35.22 16.25 27.24
C SER A 640 36.07 15.28 28.08
N SER A 641 35.66 14.01 28.18
CA SER A 641 36.32 12.98 28.97
C SER A 641 36.42 11.66 28.20
N VAL A 642 37.60 11.03 28.27
CA VAL A 642 37.96 9.85 27.49
C VAL A 642 38.47 8.75 28.41
N ILE A 643 38.02 7.53 28.18
CA ILE A 643 38.47 6.33 28.87
C ILE A 643 39.48 5.60 27.99
N ILE A 644 40.61 5.23 28.57
CA ILE A 644 41.60 4.33 27.97
C ILE A 644 41.66 3.07 28.82
N GLU A 645 41.30 1.92 28.24
CA GLU A 645 41.14 0.65 28.94
C GLU A 645 41.76 -0.51 28.18
N GLU A 646 42.05 -1.60 28.89
CA GLU A 646 42.53 -2.82 28.26
C GLU A 646 41.48 -3.43 27.32
N PHE A 647 41.95 -4.06 26.25
CA PHE A 647 41.10 -4.85 25.38
C PHE A 647 40.81 -6.22 26.01
N ILE A 648 39.54 -6.52 26.23
CA ILE A 648 39.12 -7.85 26.69
C ILE A 648 38.86 -8.75 25.49
N GLU A 649 39.53 -9.90 25.45
CA GLU A 649 39.29 -10.94 24.44
C GLU A 649 38.11 -11.83 24.85
N GLY A 650 37.21 -12.10 23.91
CA GLY A 650 36.10 -13.02 24.12
C GLY A 650 34.90 -12.71 23.23
N THR A 651 33.80 -13.39 23.51
CA THR A 651 32.52 -13.19 22.83
C THR A 651 31.66 -12.20 23.61
N GLU A 652 31.07 -11.24 22.92
CA GLU A 652 30.23 -10.20 23.51
C GLU A 652 28.75 -10.63 23.57
N TYR A 653 28.18 -10.54 24.77
CA TYR A 653 26.79 -10.85 25.06
C TYR A 653 26.10 -9.63 25.66
N ARG A 654 24.86 -9.40 25.24
CA ARG A 654 23.91 -8.51 25.93
C ARG A 654 23.03 -9.38 26.81
N VAL A 655 23.09 -9.16 28.13
CA VAL A 655 22.19 -9.77 29.12
C VAL A 655 21.13 -8.75 29.51
N LEU A 656 19.86 -9.09 29.33
CA LEU A 656 18.74 -8.27 29.76
C LEU A 656 18.29 -8.67 31.16
N VAL A 657 18.43 -7.75 32.11
CA VAL A 657 17.97 -7.89 33.48
C VAL A 657 16.71 -7.07 33.68
N ILE A 658 15.64 -7.72 34.15
CA ILE A 658 14.37 -7.09 34.50
C ILE A 658 13.98 -7.56 35.90
N ASP A 659 13.75 -6.62 36.81
CA ASP A 659 13.26 -6.88 38.17
C ASP A 659 14.09 -7.96 38.89
N GLY A 660 15.41 -7.79 38.85
CA GLY A 660 16.38 -8.69 39.49
C GLY A 660 16.58 -10.05 38.81
N LYS A 661 16.07 -10.26 37.59
CA LYS A 661 16.21 -11.52 36.85
C LYS A 661 16.84 -11.31 35.47
N ALA A 662 17.85 -12.10 35.13
CA ALA A 662 18.40 -12.16 33.77
C ALA A 662 17.46 -12.97 32.85
N LEU A 663 16.57 -12.28 32.14
CA LEU A 663 15.47 -12.90 31.38
C LEU A 663 15.81 -13.21 29.92
N ALA A 664 16.79 -12.53 29.33
CA ALA A 664 17.23 -12.81 27.97
C ALA A 664 18.72 -12.58 27.80
N VAL A 665 19.36 -13.37 26.95
CA VAL A 665 20.78 -13.24 26.60
C VAL A 665 20.93 -13.38 25.10
N VAL A 666 21.60 -12.42 24.47
CA VAL A 666 21.93 -12.51 23.04
C VAL A 666 23.42 -12.29 22.80
N GLU A 667 24.02 -13.16 22.00
CA GLU A 667 25.34 -12.92 21.40
C GLU A 667 25.20 -11.87 20.30
N ARG A 668 26.11 -10.89 20.28
CA ARG A 668 26.15 -9.87 19.24
C ARG A 668 27.32 -10.14 18.29
N ARG A 669 27.03 -10.45 17.03
CA ARG A 669 28.06 -10.66 16.00
C ARG A 669 28.17 -9.45 15.07
N PRO A 670 29.39 -9.11 14.60
CA PRO A 670 29.54 -8.06 13.59
C PRO A 670 28.80 -8.37 12.29
N ALA A 671 28.50 -7.34 11.52
CA ALA A 671 27.86 -7.49 10.21
C ALA A 671 28.62 -8.48 9.34
N ASN A 672 27.92 -9.46 8.78
CA ASN A 672 28.54 -10.58 8.07
C ASN A 672 27.64 -11.21 7.01
N VAL A 673 28.25 -12.01 6.14
CA VAL A 673 27.56 -12.93 5.21
C VAL A 673 28.25 -14.30 5.23
N THR A 674 27.50 -15.37 4.94
CA THR A 674 28.04 -16.73 4.83
C THR A 674 28.05 -17.16 3.38
N GLY A 675 29.21 -17.62 2.88
CA GLY A 675 29.35 -18.10 1.51
C GLY A 675 28.53 -19.36 1.24
N ASP A 676 27.89 -19.41 0.08
CA ASP A 676 27.22 -20.60 -0.47
C ASP A 676 28.09 -21.31 -1.53
N GLY A 677 29.22 -20.71 -1.90
CA GLY A 677 30.14 -21.18 -2.94
C GLY A 677 29.73 -20.81 -4.36
N LYS A 678 28.66 -20.02 -4.56
CA LYS A 678 28.11 -19.65 -5.87
C LYS A 678 27.87 -18.15 -6.02
N SER A 679 27.30 -17.51 -5.02
CA SER A 679 26.94 -16.08 -5.03
C SER A 679 28.09 -15.18 -4.59
N THR A 680 28.14 -13.99 -5.20
CA THR A 680 29.08 -12.93 -4.81
C THR A 680 28.71 -12.34 -3.44
N ILE A 681 29.65 -11.68 -2.78
CA ILE A 681 29.37 -10.96 -1.51
C ILE A 681 28.25 -9.94 -1.70
N SER A 682 28.17 -9.24 -2.85
CA SER A 682 27.08 -8.31 -3.14
C SER A 682 25.72 -9.01 -3.19
N GLU A 683 25.63 -10.14 -3.88
CA GLU A 683 24.40 -10.95 -3.97
C GLU A 683 24.06 -11.60 -2.64
N LEU A 684 25.05 -11.99 -1.82
CA LEU A 684 24.82 -12.52 -0.49
C LEU A 684 24.36 -11.42 0.48
N ILE A 685 24.90 -10.21 0.37
CA ILE A 685 24.40 -9.04 1.11
C ILE A 685 22.99 -8.71 0.65
N GLU A 686 22.73 -8.73 -0.66
CA GLU A 686 21.40 -8.49 -1.20
C GLU A 686 20.44 -9.59 -0.78
N SER A 687 20.84 -10.87 -0.79
CA SER A 687 20.03 -11.98 -0.32
C SER A 687 19.79 -11.88 1.18
N LYS A 688 20.79 -11.56 2.00
CA LYS A 688 20.61 -11.36 3.45
C LYS A 688 19.72 -10.15 3.73
N ASN A 689 19.91 -9.06 2.98
CA ASN A 689 19.06 -7.87 3.01
C ASN A 689 17.67 -8.09 2.41
N THR A 690 17.53 -9.03 1.49
CA THR A 690 16.29 -9.43 0.87
C THR A 690 15.57 -10.38 1.79
N ASP A 691 16.25 -11.27 2.50
CA ASP A 691 15.72 -12.02 3.63
C ASP A 691 15.39 -11.06 4.79
N PHE A 692 16.05 -9.90 4.97
CA PHE A 692 15.56 -8.84 5.87
C PHE A 692 14.32 -8.13 5.30
N LYS A 693 14.31 -7.88 3.99
CA LYS A 693 13.19 -7.33 3.22
C LYS A 693 12.20 -8.39 2.72
N GLN A 694 12.22 -9.66 3.18
CA GLN A 694 11.34 -10.77 2.72
C GLN A 694 11.08 -11.84 3.81
N CYS A 695 11.91 -11.95 4.84
CA CYS A 695 11.68 -12.73 6.06
C CYS A 695 11.46 -11.81 7.29
N LYS A 696 10.64 -12.35 8.18
CA LYS A 696 10.24 -12.06 9.57
C LYS A 696 11.15 -11.29 10.55
N ASN A 697 12.05 -10.38 10.16
CA ASN A 697 12.62 -9.39 11.10
C ASN A 697 12.73 -8.01 10.44
N LYS A 698 11.66 -7.19 10.52
CA LYS A 698 11.66 -5.74 10.17
C LYS A 698 12.52 -4.89 11.14
N TRP A 699 13.51 -5.51 11.72
CA TRP A 699 13.82 -5.45 13.14
C TRP A 699 15.33 -5.61 13.39
N GLU A 700 16.04 -6.15 12.39
CA GLU A 700 17.49 -6.09 12.22
C GLU A 700 17.82 -4.95 11.25
N TYR A 701 19.00 -4.36 11.40
CA TYR A 701 19.40 -3.25 10.55
C TYR A 701 20.00 -3.81 9.27
N PRO A 702 19.59 -3.34 8.08
CA PRO A 702 20.15 -3.85 6.84
C PRO A 702 21.64 -3.51 6.76
N ILE A 703 22.41 -4.42 6.20
CA ILE A 703 23.83 -4.19 5.92
C ILE A 703 23.89 -3.14 4.81
N LYS A 704 24.41 -1.95 5.15
CA LYS A 704 24.63 -0.85 4.20
C LYS A 704 26.08 -0.85 3.77
N VAL A 705 26.35 -1.00 2.48
CA VAL A 705 27.71 -0.99 1.96
C VAL A 705 28.21 0.46 1.86
N THR A 706 29.05 0.87 2.80
CA THR A 706 29.73 2.17 2.81
C THR A 706 31.24 2.01 2.56
N ALA A 707 32.00 3.10 2.71
CA ALA A 707 33.47 3.05 2.62
C ALA A 707 34.08 2.12 3.69
N ILE A 708 33.43 1.99 4.86
CA ILE A 708 33.92 1.18 5.97
C ILE A 708 33.84 -0.32 5.65
N GLU A 709 32.70 -0.81 5.15
CA GLU A 709 32.53 -2.21 4.74
C GLU A 709 33.50 -2.58 3.62
N LYS A 710 33.71 -1.66 2.65
CA LYS A 710 34.69 -1.86 1.57
C LYS A 710 36.12 -1.95 2.10
N ALA A 711 36.50 -1.12 3.07
CA ALA A 711 37.82 -1.17 3.69
C ALA A 711 38.02 -2.49 4.47
N LYS A 712 37.00 -2.96 5.19
CA LYS A 712 37.04 -4.23 5.92
C LYS A 712 37.12 -5.45 5.00
N LEU A 713 36.48 -5.41 3.84
CA LEU A 713 36.64 -6.45 2.81
C LEU A 713 38.07 -6.44 2.25
N LYS A 714 38.62 -5.25 1.96
CA LYS A 714 39.98 -5.11 1.44
C LYS A 714 41.03 -5.65 2.41
N SER A 715 40.89 -5.42 3.72
CA SER A 715 41.81 -5.97 4.73
C SER A 715 41.76 -7.51 4.82
N GLN A 716 40.68 -8.13 4.33
CA GLN A 716 40.54 -9.59 4.20
C GLN A 716 40.91 -10.11 2.81
N ASN A 717 41.50 -9.28 1.94
CA ASN A 717 41.78 -9.58 0.54
C ASN A 717 40.54 -9.99 -0.27
N LEU A 718 39.39 -9.37 0.02
CA LEU A 718 38.10 -9.61 -0.64
C LEU A 718 37.52 -8.33 -1.25
N THR A 719 36.60 -8.50 -2.21
CA THR A 719 35.82 -7.44 -2.85
C THR A 719 34.33 -7.81 -2.88
N LEU A 720 33.45 -6.87 -3.18
CA LEU A 720 32.00 -7.14 -3.30
C LEU A 720 31.66 -8.19 -4.38
N THR A 721 32.53 -8.35 -5.38
CA THR A 721 32.39 -9.32 -6.47
C THR A 721 33.05 -10.68 -6.17
N SER A 722 33.73 -10.82 -5.03
CA SER A 722 34.32 -12.09 -4.61
C SER A 722 33.23 -13.09 -4.25
N VAL A 723 33.43 -14.37 -4.59
CA VAL A 723 32.54 -15.49 -4.22
C VAL A 723 33.16 -16.26 -3.06
N PRO A 724 32.63 -16.15 -1.82
CA PRO A 724 33.18 -16.87 -0.68
C PRO A 724 32.89 -18.37 -0.78
N LYS A 725 33.84 -19.21 -0.33
CA LYS A 725 33.65 -20.67 -0.25
C LYS A 725 32.43 -21.01 0.61
N LYS A 726 31.78 -22.14 0.32
CA LYS A 726 30.64 -22.63 1.09
C LYS A 726 30.97 -22.69 2.59
N ASN A 727 30.08 -22.16 3.42
CA ASN A 727 30.18 -22.03 4.88
C ASN A 727 31.29 -21.08 5.39
N LYS A 728 31.98 -20.33 4.52
CA LYS A 728 32.95 -19.31 4.97
C LYS A 728 32.20 -18.03 5.38
N VAL A 729 32.33 -17.63 6.63
CA VAL A 729 31.80 -16.34 7.12
C VAL A 729 32.75 -15.21 6.71
N VAL A 730 32.18 -14.14 6.15
CA VAL A 730 32.90 -12.91 5.80
C VAL A 730 32.33 -11.77 6.62
N TYR A 731 33.18 -11.11 7.41
CA TYR A 731 32.80 -9.96 8.22
C TYR A 731 32.94 -8.66 7.43
N LEU A 732 31.99 -7.75 7.62
CA LEU A 732 31.88 -6.45 6.96
C LEU A 732 32.15 -5.30 7.93
N ARG A 733 32.13 -5.57 9.24
CA ARG A 733 32.43 -4.62 10.32
C ARG A 733 33.30 -5.27 11.39
N ASP A 734 33.99 -4.43 12.16
CA ASP A 734 34.69 -4.85 13.38
C ASP A 734 33.82 -4.70 14.64
N ASN A 735 32.86 -3.77 14.62
CA ASN A 735 31.92 -3.60 15.73
C ASN A 735 30.79 -4.64 15.69
N THR A 736 30.35 -5.06 16.87
CA THR A 736 29.28 -6.05 17.12
C THR A 736 27.90 -5.40 17.17
N ASN A 737 27.72 -4.22 16.57
CA ASN A 737 26.48 -3.50 16.67
C ASN A 737 25.42 -4.10 15.76
N VAL A 738 24.29 -4.52 16.34
CA VAL A 738 23.10 -4.93 15.55
C VAL A 738 22.62 -3.75 14.68
N SER A 739 22.84 -2.50 15.11
CA SER A 739 22.49 -1.28 14.37
C SER A 739 23.22 -1.07 13.04
N THR A 740 24.35 -1.76 12.83
CA THR A 740 25.13 -1.71 11.58
C THR A 740 24.94 -2.96 10.72
N GLY A 741 23.96 -3.80 11.06
CA GLY A 741 23.65 -5.06 10.37
C GLY A 741 24.39 -6.27 10.90
N GLY A 742 24.81 -6.20 12.17
CA GLY A 742 25.21 -7.36 12.96
C GLY A 742 24.05 -8.29 13.31
N ASP A 743 24.39 -9.53 13.65
CA ASP A 743 23.43 -10.57 14.02
C ASP A 743 23.23 -10.59 15.55
N ALA A 744 22.02 -10.93 16.00
CA ALA A 744 21.70 -11.15 17.41
C ALA A 744 21.26 -12.61 17.60
N ILE A 745 22.03 -13.41 18.33
CA ILE A 745 21.77 -14.85 18.49
C ILE A 745 21.32 -15.13 19.91
N ASP A 746 20.13 -15.70 20.09
CA ASP A 746 19.58 -15.99 21.41
C ASP A 746 20.31 -17.16 22.08
N HIS A 747 20.95 -16.85 23.20
CA HIS A 747 21.64 -17.77 24.08
C HIS A 747 20.95 -17.91 25.44
N THR A 748 19.73 -17.39 25.61
CA THR A 748 19.05 -17.33 26.91
C THR A 748 19.01 -18.68 27.63
N LYS A 749 18.73 -19.77 26.92
CA LYS A 749 18.67 -21.12 27.52
C LYS A 749 20.05 -21.75 27.78
N THR A 750 21.04 -21.41 26.96
CA THR A 750 22.37 -22.04 26.97
C THR A 750 23.42 -21.25 27.76
N PHE A 751 23.13 -19.99 28.11
CA PHE A 751 24.07 -19.11 28.80
C PHE A 751 24.29 -19.55 30.26
N PRO A 752 25.56 -19.68 30.72
CA PRO A 752 25.88 -20.17 32.06
C PRO A 752 25.23 -19.37 33.21
N SER A 753 24.68 -20.06 34.22
CA SER A 753 23.97 -19.42 35.33
C SER A 753 24.83 -18.44 36.13
N HIS A 754 26.10 -18.77 36.40
CA HIS A 754 27.00 -17.89 37.14
C HIS A 754 27.24 -16.55 36.43
N LEU A 755 27.22 -16.53 35.08
CA LEU A 755 27.33 -15.28 34.31
C LEU A 755 26.02 -14.47 34.33
N LYS A 756 24.86 -15.15 34.35
CA LYS A 756 23.57 -14.48 34.58
C LYS A 756 23.52 -13.83 35.97
N GLU A 757 24.01 -14.53 36.99
CA GLU A 757 24.10 -14.01 38.36
C GLU A 757 25.03 -12.79 38.43
N ALA A 758 26.16 -12.80 37.72
CA ALA A 758 27.04 -11.65 37.60
C ALA A 758 26.33 -10.43 36.99
N ALA A 759 25.54 -10.62 35.93
CA ALA A 759 24.75 -9.55 35.33
C ALA A 759 23.65 -9.02 36.27
N VAL A 760 22.97 -9.90 37.01
CA VAL A 760 21.98 -9.49 38.02
C VAL A 760 22.65 -8.70 39.15
N LYS A 761 23.82 -9.13 39.61
CA LYS A 761 24.61 -8.42 40.62
C LYS A 761 25.01 -7.02 40.14
N ALA A 762 25.38 -6.88 38.87
CA ALA A 762 25.71 -5.60 38.25
C ALA A 762 24.52 -4.65 38.16
N ALA A 763 23.34 -5.14 37.74
CA ALA A 763 22.13 -4.33 37.74
C ALA A 763 21.75 -3.89 39.16
N LYS A 764 21.90 -4.78 40.15
CA LYS A 764 21.63 -4.49 41.56
C LYS A 764 22.58 -3.45 42.15
N SER A 765 23.85 -3.41 41.75
CA SER A 765 24.81 -2.43 42.29
C SER A 765 24.50 -0.97 41.93
N VAL A 766 23.68 -0.73 40.90
CA VAL A 766 23.21 0.60 40.51
C VAL A 766 21.70 0.78 40.73
N ASP A 767 21.07 -0.12 41.49
CA ASP A 767 19.63 -0.11 41.78
C ASP A 767 18.77 0.04 40.50
N ALA A 768 19.09 -0.76 39.47
CA ALA A 768 18.36 -0.74 38.21
C ALA A 768 17.35 -1.90 38.14
N THR A 769 16.08 -1.56 37.94
CA THR A 769 15.00 -2.50 37.64
C THR A 769 15.09 -2.98 36.19
N PHE A 770 15.29 -2.06 35.24
CA PHE A 770 15.44 -2.39 33.82
C PHE A 770 16.86 -2.08 33.36
N CYS A 771 17.64 -3.12 33.06
CA CYS A 771 19.06 -2.95 32.73
C CYS A 771 19.51 -3.88 31.59
N GLY A 772 20.26 -3.34 30.64
CA GLY A 772 21.01 -4.12 29.65
C GLY A 772 22.49 -4.17 30.02
N VAL A 773 22.98 -5.34 30.39
CA VAL A 773 24.39 -5.56 30.78
C VAL A 773 25.16 -6.09 29.59
N ASP A 774 26.21 -5.38 29.18
CA ASP A 774 27.14 -5.81 28.13
C ASP A 774 28.35 -6.52 28.75
N MET A 775 28.55 -7.78 28.37
CA MET A 775 29.54 -8.66 28.96
C MET A 775 30.37 -9.32 27.86
N ILE A 776 31.70 -9.34 28.04
CA ILE A 776 32.59 -10.17 27.23
C ILE A 776 33.03 -11.38 28.07
N THR A 777 33.01 -12.57 27.48
CA THR A 777 33.45 -13.80 28.14
C THR A 777 34.16 -14.75 27.19
N ASN A 778 35.13 -15.51 27.72
CA ASN A 778 35.77 -16.64 27.06
C ASN A 778 35.16 -18.00 27.50
N GLY A 779 34.06 -17.97 28.25
CA GLY A 779 33.37 -19.13 28.82
C GLY A 779 33.78 -19.49 30.25
N LYS A 780 34.93 -18.99 30.75
CA LYS A 780 35.38 -19.17 32.14
C LYS A 780 35.40 -17.85 32.91
N ASP A 781 36.02 -16.84 32.31
CA ASP A 781 36.14 -15.50 32.85
C ASP A 781 35.18 -14.55 32.14
N TYR A 782 34.83 -13.45 32.79
CA TYR A 782 33.99 -12.42 32.22
C TYR A 782 34.49 -11.02 32.61
N SER A 783 34.13 -10.03 31.80
CA SER A 783 34.24 -8.63 32.14
C SER A 783 32.99 -7.89 31.69
N ILE A 784 32.42 -7.06 32.56
CA ILE A 784 31.30 -6.19 32.23
C ILE A 784 31.86 -4.91 31.61
N ILE A 785 31.44 -4.63 30.39
CA ILE A 785 31.93 -3.52 29.58
C ILE A 785 31.09 -2.26 29.83
N GLU A 786 29.77 -2.44 29.96
CA GLU A 786 28.80 -1.37 30.08
C GLU A 786 27.49 -1.87 30.70
N ILE A 787 26.76 -0.99 31.37
CA ILE A 787 25.39 -1.21 31.86
C ILE A 787 24.49 -0.10 31.30
N ASN A 788 23.34 -0.47 30.75
CA ASN A 788 22.49 0.44 29.98
C ASN A 788 21.08 0.56 30.60
N PHE A 789 20.62 1.80 30.83
CA PHE A 789 19.31 2.11 31.43
C PHE A 789 18.12 2.01 30.46
N ASN A 790 18.37 1.95 29.15
CA ASN A 790 17.33 1.85 28.12
C ASN A 790 17.56 0.64 27.22
N PRO A 791 17.48 -0.59 27.75
CA PRO A 791 17.75 -1.77 26.95
C PRO A 791 16.69 -1.96 25.87
N ALA A 792 17.13 -2.15 24.64
CA ALA A 792 16.23 -2.44 23.53
C ALA A 792 15.66 -3.86 23.66
N LEU A 793 14.34 -3.98 23.85
CA LEU A 793 13.68 -5.30 23.95
C LEU A 793 13.72 -6.05 22.61
N GLY A 794 13.67 -5.32 21.50
CA GLY A 794 13.48 -5.89 20.17
C GLY A 794 14.47 -7.00 19.79
N MET A 795 15.77 -6.80 20.04
CA MET A 795 16.81 -7.79 19.70
C MET A 795 16.71 -9.09 20.50
N HIS A 796 16.08 -9.06 21.68
CA HIS A 796 15.85 -10.23 22.51
C HIS A 796 14.52 -10.92 22.19
N VAL A 797 13.49 -10.16 21.80
CA VAL A 797 12.18 -10.71 21.45
C VAL A 797 12.21 -11.34 20.07
N PHE A 798 12.94 -10.75 19.13
CA PHE A 798 13.11 -11.30 17.78
C PHE A 798 14.60 -11.26 17.40
N PRO A 799 15.37 -12.27 17.81
CA PRO A 799 16.77 -12.44 17.42
C PRO A 799 16.87 -12.87 15.94
N SER A 800 18.06 -12.74 15.36
CA SER A 800 18.35 -13.25 14.01
C SER A 800 18.46 -14.78 13.97
N GLN A 801 18.85 -15.38 15.10
CA GLN A 801 18.88 -16.82 15.31
C GLN A 801 18.43 -17.16 16.73
N GLY A 802 17.68 -18.26 16.87
CA GLY A 802 17.13 -18.71 18.16
C GLY A 802 15.65 -18.35 18.34
N GLU A 803 15.08 -18.72 19.49
CA GLU A 803 13.63 -18.65 19.73
C GLU A 803 13.14 -17.25 20.13
N GLY A 804 13.99 -16.45 20.77
CA GLY A 804 13.60 -15.15 21.32
C GLY A 804 12.77 -15.29 22.61
N GLN A 805 12.64 -14.19 23.35
CA GLN A 805 12.00 -14.18 24.67
C GLN A 805 10.84 -13.17 24.71
N ASN A 806 9.70 -13.53 25.27
CA ASN A 806 8.59 -12.58 25.46
C ASN A 806 8.87 -11.68 26.67
N LEU A 807 9.32 -10.46 26.39
CA LEU A 807 9.78 -9.52 27.40
C LEU A 807 8.75 -8.43 27.75
N ALA A 808 7.65 -8.30 27.00
CA ALA A 808 6.58 -7.36 27.37
C ALA A 808 5.87 -7.79 28.66
N VAL A 809 5.69 -9.11 28.84
CA VAL A 809 5.07 -9.71 30.03
C VAL A 809 5.81 -9.29 31.31
N PRO A 810 7.11 -9.59 31.48
CA PRO A 810 7.83 -9.23 32.69
C PRO A 810 7.94 -7.72 32.91
N VAL A 811 7.97 -6.90 31.85
CA VAL A 811 7.93 -5.43 31.99
C VAL A 811 6.61 -4.98 32.62
N LEU A 812 5.47 -5.46 32.10
CA LEU A 812 4.16 -5.13 32.66
C LEU A 812 3.96 -5.71 34.07
N ASP A 813 4.49 -6.89 34.35
CA ASP A 813 4.45 -7.50 35.68
C ASP A 813 5.24 -6.67 36.70
N ALA A 814 6.45 -6.22 36.35
CA ALA A 814 7.26 -5.33 37.19
C ALA A 814 6.54 -3.99 37.45
N LEU A 815 5.83 -3.47 36.46
CA LEU A 815 4.96 -2.29 36.61
C LEU A 815 3.68 -2.60 37.40
N GLY A 816 3.32 -3.87 37.61
CA GLY A 816 2.18 -4.34 38.38
C GLY A 816 0.83 -4.26 37.64
N PHE A 817 0.78 -4.65 36.37
CA PHE A 817 -0.41 -4.57 35.50
C PHE A 817 -1.09 -5.90 35.16
#